data_AF-A0A815A1F5-F1
#
_entry.id   AF-A0A815A1F5-F1
#
_cell.length_a   1.000
_cell.length_b   1.000
_cell.length_c   1.000
_cell.angle_alpha   90.00
_cell.angle_beta   90.00
_cell.angle_gamma   90.00
#
_symmetry.space_group_name_H-M   'P 1'
#
loop_
_entity.id
_entity.type
_entity.pdbx_description
1 polymer ?
#
loop_
_entity_poly.entity_id
_entity_poly.type
_entity_poly.pdbx_seq_one_letter_code
_entity_poly.pdbx_strand_id
1 'polypeptide(L)'
;MSIVYSEPSTLLHSLNTELPEAGGGRLENVPSTVELRVAYQHLPNCPDGFKCKYRRRDPDHLKPFRHCKSICLYDNCCVNFHDKEHFDNTIHSFRPPCPLTPYNCSKYIEFVQTNNAKEISSEVEDHCLEYSHVCPYGRRCRTTEGNHLEISIHIARQLCPDGSRCSKLTQEDHLESYTHSDIRDIRLLCKIPGFKCLNRFNDQHFKKYRHNKNYDHFSVAPSSNLNASINFARNQSQLIKNVNNYIDKSNWDKAEISPEILNWIRALQPVHRCGKEVFESILVLGHVMSRHFMNLLRKPESVVRAVQQHSRVRLIFLHHNTPTVKDNVRKLIEILVEAEFTKAKSDGKTPSDSNHDYRIQTIEQKLQPPLNNREIQVIHEWAVKIAQASIKLNADPKGIGYVVDGKLGTHQHVFSILGPHLGHYYGDIVITFKQEIMFHPDANFSIQAGTSFPSKSTYILRPWMKDPGTEEKRIEHFHNSKLHCSVHHYEYAAASELVALTGLDQQSMNVDLEAILQRWISVDSHQTFEGHLPQLIPLDYIDRVYISKNVFESLSPEAQQSAKGAFKDSLMISIYESDETKSGTTLKDILGYTYPKYVFEQLCEAIKDRMNKQNISRGIVITVAASEFGEHIILPITISQAYALYYLDKPQSKDGHEFSYIYWQAMYGDMMLTVSNEKIESGEENFNLQCLICYIAVKPSTVTENYYEGYSYLNDGLPYQHGNNVAAVQFKAKSNTFYRGCNTEDYFTFCLKIGHRTGQVTLSHAGSNGIYNHEKIQYQFNKADLDLSKLDFIHLSAGAQDVPVRNLTINFEPIPELHPSIDTEFKKDTYRLIEKNLAPSFYANPTLSTTNRSTRARINISSNIDAPVVLSRIRDILCCRRTNVVEPISLDDVPPALKPCDDSVYCLQQNSSKHTNQYSHPCGFSELCTRKAKEPHLTHERHNALKCAQDKNCLEKHDPVHRATYRHTNLPDYLIPCRKQTNCLDKSPKHRIKYFHGETLPLIRRKLGKITR
;
A
#
# COMPACT_ATOMS: atom_id res chain seq x y z
N MET A 1 -14.85 -19.75 64.25
CA MET A 1 -15.23 -18.93 65.41
C MET A 1 -16.66 -18.44 65.20
N SER A 2 -17.38 -18.09 66.26
CA SER A 2 -18.86 -18.01 66.29
C SER A 2 -19.35 -16.66 66.82
N ILE A 3 -20.68 -16.50 67.00
CA ILE A 3 -21.40 -15.32 67.57
C ILE A 3 -21.60 -14.21 66.51
N VAL A 4 -22.81 -13.74 66.07
CA VAL A 4 -24.26 -13.83 66.43
C VAL A 4 -24.80 -12.68 67.33
N TYR A 5 -26.00 -12.17 67.00
CA TYR A 5 -26.83 -11.11 67.67
C TYR A 5 -26.39 -9.63 67.49
N SER A 6 -27.28 -8.61 67.46
CA SER A 6 -28.76 -8.54 67.43
C SER A 6 -29.32 -7.20 66.87
N GLU A 7 -30.64 -7.16 66.63
CA GLU A 7 -31.54 -5.99 66.46
C GLU A 7 -31.74 -5.20 67.81
N PRO A 8 -32.61 -4.14 68.00
CA PRO A 8 -33.77 -3.68 67.18
C PRO A 8 -34.17 -2.17 67.16
N SER A 9 -35.37 -1.92 66.58
CA SER A 9 -36.33 -0.78 66.60
C SER A 9 -36.34 0.18 67.82
N THR A 10 -36.84 1.45 67.82
CA THR A 10 -37.79 2.22 66.95
C THR A 10 -37.61 3.78 67.20
N LEU A 11 -38.50 4.82 67.08
CA LEU A 11 -39.96 5.07 66.83
C LEU A 11 -40.21 6.54 66.32
N LEU A 12 -41.49 6.97 66.26
CA LEU A 12 -42.14 8.29 66.01
C LEU A 12 -41.41 9.64 66.31
N HIS A 13 -41.63 10.67 65.46
CA HIS A 13 -42.64 11.74 65.72
C HIS A 13 -43.03 12.58 64.47
N SER A 14 -43.72 13.72 64.65
CA SER A 14 -44.71 14.33 63.72
C SER A 14 -44.63 15.86 63.60
N LEU A 15 -45.34 16.46 62.61
CA LEU A 15 -45.94 17.83 62.48
C LEU A 15 -45.99 18.23 60.97
N ASN A 16 -46.78 19.18 60.45
CA ASN A 16 -48.21 19.55 60.59
C ASN A 16 -48.54 20.65 59.54
N THR A 17 -49.82 21.03 59.37
CA THR A 17 -50.41 22.07 58.47
C THR A 17 -50.79 21.65 57.04
N GLU A 18 -51.87 22.13 56.41
CA GLU A 18 -53.25 22.46 56.82
C GLU A 18 -54.09 22.81 55.56
N LEU A 19 -55.41 22.63 55.69
CA LEU A 19 -56.55 22.77 54.74
C LEU A 19 -56.75 24.20 54.13
N PRO A 20 -57.67 24.48 53.15
CA PRO A 20 -59.04 23.96 52.90
C PRO A 20 -59.29 23.32 51.50
N GLU A 21 -60.30 22.48 51.26
CA GLU A 21 -61.79 22.67 51.26
C GLU A 21 -62.30 23.72 50.23
N ALA A 22 -63.43 23.58 49.52
CA ALA A 22 -64.52 22.57 49.51
C ALA A 22 -65.15 22.43 48.10
N GLY A 23 -66.04 21.44 47.90
CA GLY A 23 -66.95 21.40 46.73
C GLY A 23 -67.44 20.00 46.33
N GLY A 24 -68.69 19.66 46.61
CA GLY A 24 -69.29 18.35 46.29
C GLY A 24 -70.33 18.38 45.16
N GLY A 25 -70.48 17.27 44.45
CA GLY A 25 -71.50 17.01 43.42
C GLY A 25 -71.72 15.50 43.22
N ARG A 26 -72.90 15.07 42.78
CA ARG A 26 -73.32 13.65 42.82
C ARG A 26 -74.23 13.28 41.63
N LEU A 27 -74.12 12.02 41.15
CA LEU A 27 -74.94 11.40 40.08
C LEU A 27 -74.61 11.95 38.66
N GLU A 28 -74.75 11.22 37.55
CA GLU A 28 -75.61 10.06 37.23
C GLU A 28 -74.88 8.90 36.48
N ASN A 29 -75.60 7.81 36.18
CA ASN A 29 -75.21 6.75 35.22
C ASN A 29 -75.63 7.16 33.79
N VAL A 30 -75.10 6.60 32.69
CA VAL A 30 -75.47 5.32 32.02
C VAL A 30 -74.52 5.18 30.79
N PRO A 31 -74.12 3.97 30.32
CA PRO A 31 -72.80 3.78 29.70
C PRO A 31 -72.76 3.83 28.16
N SER A 32 -71.53 3.89 27.62
CA SER A 32 -71.22 3.47 26.25
C SER A 32 -70.13 2.40 26.22
N THR A 33 -70.36 1.32 25.48
CA THR A 33 -69.42 0.21 25.32
C THR A 33 -68.36 0.55 24.29
N VAL A 34 -67.10 0.63 24.70
CA VAL A 34 -65.93 0.62 23.80
C VAL A 34 -65.07 -0.59 24.16
N GLU A 35 -64.94 -1.52 23.22
CA GLU A 35 -64.06 -2.69 23.39
C GLU A 35 -62.61 -2.22 23.52
N LEU A 36 -61.99 -2.53 24.66
CA LEU A 36 -60.56 -2.31 24.86
C LEU A 36 -59.75 -3.22 23.93
N ARG A 37 -59.41 -2.69 22.75
CA ARG A 37 -58.30 -3.21 21.95
C ARG A 37 -57.01 -3.04 22.75
N VAL A 38 -56.67 -4.05 23.54
CA VAL A 38 -55.38 -4.15 24.23
C VAL A 38 -54.29 -4.27 23.17
N ALA A 39 -53.76 -3.13 22.75
CA ALA A 39 -52.56 -3.08 21.93
C ALA A 39 -51.41 -3.68 22.75
N TYR A 40 -50.70 -4.66 22.18
CA TYR A 40 -49.57 -5.31 22.84
C TYR A 40 -48.40 -4.33 22.99
N GLN A 41 -48.42 -3.52 24.05
CA GLN A 41 -47.36 -2.60 24.42
C GLN A 41 -46.12 -3.37 24.89
N HIS A 42 -45.36 -3.84 23.91
CA HIS A 42 -43.92 -3.62 23.81
C HIS A 42 -43.29 -2.92 25.03
N LEU A 43 -42.81 -3.73 25.98
CA LEU A 43 -42.10 -3.29 27.19
C LEU A 43 -41.04 -2.21 26.89
N PRO A 44 -40.82 -1.22 27.78
CA PRO A 44 -39.79 -0.20 27.59
C PRO A 44 -38.40 -0.82 27.40
N ASN A 45 -37.55 -0.15 26.63
CA ASN A 45 -36.16 -0.57 26.49
C ASN A 45 -35.40 -0.29 27.80
N CYS A 46 -34.51 -1.21 28.18
CA CYS A 46 -33.58 -0.98 29.29
C CYS A 46 -32.65 0.20 28.94
N PRO A 47 -32.41 1.18 29.84
CA PRO A 47 -31.48 2.28 29.58
C PRO A 47 -30.03 1.80 29.36
N ASP A 48 -29.61 0.70 30.02
CA ASP A 48 -28.31 0.06 29.81
C ASP A 48 -28.25 -0.80 28.52
N GLY A 49 -29.37 -0.91 27.78
CA GLY A 49 -29.49 -1.66 26.52
C GLY A 49 -29.02 -3.12 26.60
N PHE A 50 -28.41 -3.60 25.52
CA PHE A 50 -27.88 -4.97 25.41
C PHE A 50 -26.82 -5.30 26.48
N LYS A 51 -26.15 -4.30 27.04
CA LYS A 51 -25.03 -4.40 28.00
C LYS A 51 -25.46 -4.42 29.48
N CYS A 52 -26.76 -4.33 29.79
CA CYS A 52 -27.25 -4.29 31.18
C CYS A 52 -26.71 -5.44 32.05
N LYS A 53 -26.07 -5.10 33.17
CA LYS A 53 -25.50 -6.06 34.14
C LYS A 53 -26.53 -7.03 34.75
N TYR A 54 -27.79 -6.62 34.79
CA TYR A 54 -28.92 -7.40 35.33
C TYR A 54 -29.47 -8.44 34.34
N ARG A 55 -29.26 -8.25 33.03
CA ARG A 55 -29.83 -9.06 31.92
C ARG A 55 -29.59 -10.58 32.01
N ARG A 56 -28.56 -11.03 32.72
CA ARG A 56 -28.24 -12.46 32.94
C ARG A 56 -28.30 -12.90 34.42
N ARG A 57 -28.74 -12.02 35.32
CA ARG A 57 -28.60 -12.19 36.78
C ARG A 57 -29.87 -11.88 37.58
N ASP A 58 -30.83 -11.19 36.97
CA ASP A 58 -32.02 -10.69 37.65
C ASP A 58 -33.28 -10.98 36.81
N PRO A 59 -34.07 -12.00 37.17
CA PRO A 59 -35.33 -12.33 36.51
C PRO A 59 -36.42 -11.26 36.69
N ASP A 60 -36.33 -10.42 37.71
CA ASP A 60 -37.32 -9.37 37.98
C ASP A 60 -37.05 -8.11 37.15
N HIS A 61 -35.78 -7.78 36.89
CA HIS A 61 -35.40 -6.76 35.90
C HIS A 61 -35.76 -7.14 34.46
N LEU A 62 -35.82 -8.45 34.14
CA LEU A 62 -36.22 -8.94 32.82
C LEU A 62 -37.74 -8.86 32.55
N LYS A 63 -38.58 -8.68 33.60
CA LYS A 63 -40.04 -8.56 33.45
C LYS A 63 -40.49 -7.20 32.89
N PRO A 64 -39.99 -6.04 33.34
CA PRO A 64 -40.40 -4.72 32.82
C PRO A 64 -39.57 -4.21 31.63
N PHE A 65 -38.35 -4.72 31.37
CA PHE A 65 -37.44 -4.12 30.38
C PHE A 65 -36.99 -5.07 29.26
N ARG A 66 -36.87 -4.53 28.04
CA ARG A 66 -36.23 -5.21 26.89
C ARG A 66 -34.82 -4.70 26.64
N HIS A 67 -33.87 -5.64 26.56
CA HIS A 67 -32.46 -5.37 26.27
C HIS A 67 -32.18 -5.49 24.78
N CYS A 68 -32.59 -4.48 24.01
CA CYS A 68 -32.33 -4.38 22.58
C CYS A 68 -30.89 -3.90 22.29
N LYS A 69 -30.39 -4.17 21.07
CA LYS A 69 -29.23 -3.48 20.52
C LYS A 69 -29.53 -1.97 20.37
N SER A 70 -28.54 -1.10 20.50
CA SER A 70 -28.69 0.33 20.22
C SER A 70 -28.50 0.63 18.73
N ILE A 71 -29.13 1.69 18.21
CA ILE A 71 -28.90 2.13 16.82
C ILE A 71 -27.49 2.73 16.73
N CYS A 72 -26.71 2.37 15.71
CA CYS A 72 -25.41 3.01 15.50
C CYS A 72 -25.58 4.48 15.08
N LEU A 73 -24.91 5.41 15.78
CA LEU A 73 -25.02 6.87 15.54
C LEU A 73 -24.62 7.31 14.13
N TYR A 74 -23.81 6.51 13.45
CA TYR A 74 -23.33 6.73 12.08
C TYR A 74 -24.02 5.83 11.05
N ASP A 75 -24.75 4.80 11.51
CA ASP A 75 -25.36 3.74 10.71
C ASP A 75 -24.47 3.32 9.52
N ASN A 76 -24.89 3.57 8.30
CA ASN A 76 -24.22 3.15 7.07
C ASN A 76 -22.88 3.86 6.81
N CYS A 77 -22.59 4.95 7.52
CA CYS A 77 -21.31 5.65 7.53
C CYS A 77 -20.39 5.20 8.68
N CYS A 78 -20.77 4.19 9.47
CA CYS A 78 -19.98 3.66 10.59
C CYS A 78 -18.61 3.15 10.14
N VAL A 79 -17.54 3.67 10.76
CA VAL A 79 -16.16 3.20 10.61
C VAL A 79 -15.79 2.03 11.52
N ASN A 80 -16.46 1.88 12.66
CA ASN A 80 -16.28 0.75 13.59
C ASN A 80 -16.97 -0.54 13.07
N PHE A 81 -17.05 -0.74 11.76
CA PHE A 81 -17.72 -1.90 11.16
C PHE A 81 -16.92 -3.20 11.34
N HIS A 82 -15.59 -3.12 11.40
CA HIS A 82 -14.73 -4.26 11.70
C HIS A 82 -14.61 -4.61 13.19
N ASP A 83 -14.97 -3.68 14.09
CA ASP A 83 -15.07 -3.92 15.53
C ASP A 83 -16.26 -4.83 15.82
N LYS A 84 -15.95 -6.05 16.27
CA LYS A 84 -16.95 -7.07 16.58
C LYS A 84 -17.82 -6.69 17.79
N GLU A 85 -17.28 -6.06 18.83
CA GLU A 85 -18.09 -5.67 19.99
C GLU A 85 -19.06 -4.56 19.60
N HIS A 86 -18.61 -3.58 18.80
CA HIS A 86 -19.49 -2.56 18.25
C HIS A 86 -20.60 -3.19 17.40
N PHE A 87 -20.26 -3.99 16.39
CA PHE A 87 -21.23 -4.59 15.47
C PHE A 87 -22.18 -5.58 16.16
N ASP A 88 -21.72 -6.37 17.14
CA ASP A 88 -22.57 -7.29 17.91
C ASP A 88 -23.52 -6.53 18.87
N ASN A 89 -23.17 -5.33 19.35
CA ASN A 89 -24.03 -4.55 20.25
C ASN A 89 -24.91 -3.49 19.55
N THR A 90 -24.61 -3.07 18.32
CA THR A 90 -25.38 -2.05 17.59
C THR A 90 -26.18 -2.57 16.37
N ILE A 91 -27.15 -1.78 15.92
CA ILE A 91 -27.96 -1.99 14.71
C ILE A 91 -27.40 -1.11 13.60
N HIS A 92 -27.26 -1.73 12.42
CA HIS A 92 -26.88 -1.09 11.16
C HIS A 92 -27.92 -1.41 10.06
N SER A 93 -28.00 -0.60 9.01
CA SER A 93 -28.79 -0.84 7.79
C SER A 93 -28.15 -1.84 6.82
N PHE A 94 -26.85 -2.11 6.98
CA PHE A 94 -26.06 -2.99 6.11
C PHE A 94 -25.83 -4.37 6.72
N ARG A 95 -25.61 -5.37 5.86
CA ARG A 95 -25.33 -6.79 6.18
C ARG A 95 -23.93 -6.93 6.83
N PRO A 96 -23.56 -8.09 7.40
CA PRO A 96 -22.23 -8.28 7.97
C PRO A 96 -21.11 -7.87 6.99
N PRO A 97 -20.13 -7.05 7.41
CA PRO A 97 -19.07 -6.58 6.52
C PRO A 97 -18.15 -7.73 6.10
N CYS A 98 -17.73 -7.75 4.84
CA CYS A 98 -16.71 -8.69 4.37
C CYS A 98 -15.40 -8.44 5.13
N PRO A 99 -14.77 -9.44 5.77
CA PRO A 99 -13.52 -9.27 6.50
C PRO A 99 -12.36 -8.65 5.70
N LEU A 100 -12.42 -8.74 4.38
CA LEU A 100 -11.41 -8.25 3.43
C LEU A 100 -11.79 -6.89 2.78
N THR A 101 -12.92 -6.27 3.15
CA THR A 101 -13.30 -4.92 2.67
C THR A 101 -12.52 -3.84 3.43
N PRO A 102 -12.04 -2.75 2.78
CA PRO A 102 -12.28 -2.36 1.38
C PRO A 102 -11.29 -2.94 0.36
N TYR A 103 -10.09 -3.33 0.76
CA TYR A 103 -8.95 -3.43 -0.17
C TYR A 103 -8.63 -4.84 -0.71
N ASN A 104 -8.98 -5.91 -0.01
CA ASN A 104 -8.38 -7.23 -0.25
C ASN A 104 -9.38 -8.30 -0.72
N CYS A 105 -10.67 -7.97 -0.81
CA CYS A 105 -11.70 -8.90 -1.26
C CYS A 105 -11.61 -9.11 -2.78
N SER A 106 -11.03 -10.23 -3.20
CA SER A 106 -10.89 -10.64 -4.60
C SER A 106 -12.23 -10.64 -5.34
N LYS A 107 -13.26 -11.26 -4.76
CA LYS A 107 -14.63 -11.31 -5.30
C LYS A 107 -15.20 -9.91 -5.56
N TYR A 108 -15.09 -8.99 -4.61
CA TYR A 108 -15.58 -7.61 -4.79
C TYR A 108 -14.75 -6.80 -5.80
N ILE A 109 -13.44 -7.04 -5.89
CA ILE A 109 -12.59 -6.43 -6.92
C ILE A 109 -13.03 -6.90 -8.31
N GLU A 110 -13.26 -8.19 -8.52
CA GLU A 110 -13.80 -8.74 -9.77
C GLU A 110 -15.17 -8.12 -10.11
N PHE A 111 -16.09 -8.14 -9.14
CA PHE A 111 -17.44 -7.59 -9.23
C PHE A 111 -17.48 -6.11 -9.66
N VAL A 112 -16.58 -5.28 -9.12
CA VAL A 112 -16.48 -3.84 -9.43
C VAL A 112 -15.67 -3.56 -10.72
N GLN A 113 -14.91 -4.53 -11.24
CA GLN A 113 -14.09 -4.40 -12.45
C GLN A 113 -14.68 -5.04 -13.71
N THR A 114 -15.58 -6.02 -13.56
CA THR A 114 -16.17 -6.76 -14.68
C THR A 114 -17.28 -5.95 -15.34
N ASN A 115 -17.06 -5.55 -16.59
CA ASN A 115 -17.99 -4.69 -17.35
C ASN A 115 -19.25 -5.43 -17.84
N ASN A 116 -19.27 -6.76 -17.80
CA ASN A 116 -20.35 -7.60 -18.31
C ASN A 116 -20.84 -8.54 -17.20
N ALA A 117 -22.04 -8.31 -16.68
CA ALA A 117 -22.63 -9.10 -15.59
C ALA A 117 -22.88 -10.60 -15.95
N LYS A 118 -22.58 -11.04 -17.17
CA LYS A 118 -22.57 -12.47 -17.56
C LYS A 118 -21.21 -13.16 -17.42
N GLU A 119 -20.14 -12.41 -17.15
CA GLU A 119 -18.79 -12.92 -16.90
C GLU A 119 -18.53 -13.11 -15.40
N ILE A 120 -19.37 -12.52 -14.54
CA ILE A 120 -19.33 -12.69 -13.08
C ILE A 120 -19.88 -14.09 -12.72
N SER A 121 -19.18 -14.83 -11.87
CA SER A 121 -19.65 -16.13 -11.37
C SER A 121 -20.79 -15.96 -10.35
N SER A 122 -21.64 -16.98 -10.17
CA SER A 122 -22.65 -16.97 -9.10
C SER A 122 -22.00 -16.81 -7.73
N GLU A 123 -20.85 -17.46 -7.52
CA GLU A 123 -20.07 -17.42 -6.27
C GLU A 123 -19.58 -16.00 -5.90
N VAL A 124 -19.27 -15.16 -6.90
CA VAL A 124 -18.92 -13.75 -6.70
C VAL A 124 -20.16 -12.91 -6.42
N GLU A 125 -21.28 -13.17 -7.11
CA GLU A 125 -22.53 -12.46 -6.87
C GLU A 125 -23.12 -12.78 -5.49
N ASP A 126 -23.17 -14.06 -5.11
CA ASP A 126 -23.69 -14.54 -3.84
C ASP A 126 -22.86 -13.95 -2.67
N HIS A 127 -21.52 -13.93 -2.77
CA HIS A 127 -20.65 -13.24 -1.79
C HIS A 127 -20.97 -11.75 -1.66
N CYS A 128 -21.15 -11.06 -2.79
CA CYS A 128 -21.45 -9.61 -2.80
C CYS A 128 -22.90 -9.29 -2.40
N LEU A 129 -23.74 -10.31 -2.20
CA LEU A 129 -25.07 -10.21 -1.60
C LEU A 129 -25.04 -10.62 -0.11
N GLU A 130 -24.23 -11.60 0.28
CA GLU A 130 -24.08 -12.02 1.68
C GLU A 130 -23.39 -10.94 2.52
N TYR A 131 -22.28 -10.38 2.01
CA TYR A 131 -21.42 -9.45 2.74
C TYR A 131 -21.50 -8.00 2.23
N SER A 132 -21.49 -7.05 3.17
CA SER A 132 -21.35 -5.63 2.83
C SER A 132 -19.91 -5.23 2.56
N HIS A 133 -19.74 -4.27 1.63
CA HIS A 133 -18.44 -3.77 1.21
C HIS A 133 -18.41 -2.23 1.22
N VAL A 134 -17.25 -1.61 1.41
CA VAL A 134 -17.13 -0.13 1.33
C VAL A 134 -17.41 0.35 -0.09
N CYS A 135 -18.33 1.31 -0.23
CA CYS A 135 -18.69 1.88 -1.52
C CYS A 135 -17.49 2.64 -2.14
N PRO A 136 -17.11 2.37 -3.41
CA PRO A 136 -16.01 3.06 -4.09
C PRO A 136 -16.13 4.59 -4.24
N TYR A 137 -17.29 5.17 -3.90
CA TYR A 137 -17.54 6.61 -3.93
C TYR A 137 -17.73 7.25 -2.55
N GLY A 138 -17.68 6.47 -1.47
CA GLY A 138 -17.89 6.94 -0.09
C GLY A 138 -19.08 7.91 0.03
N ARG A 139 -18.81 9.08 0.63
CA ARG A 139 -19.75 10.21 0.77
C ARG A 139 -20.35 10.77 -0.53
N ARG A 140 -19.76 10.52 -1.70
CA ARG A 140 -20.27 10.99 -3.01
C ARG A 140 -21.22 10.01 -3.68
N CYS A 141 -21.48 8.84 -3.10
CA CYS A 141 -22.44 7.88 -3.65
C CYS A 141 -23.88 8.42 -3.58
N ARG A 142 -24.41 8.82 -4.74
CA ARG A 142 -25.78 9.37 -4.90
C ARG A 142 -26.89 8.31 -4.87
N THR A 143 -26.54 7.02 -4.80
CA THR A 143 -27.51 5.91 -4.79
C THR A 143 -28.29 5.88 -3.48
N THR A 144 -29.62 5.92 -3.57
CA THR A 144 -30.58 5.84 -2.45
C THR A 144 -31.38 4.54 -2.42
N GLU A 145 -31.06 3.59 -3.31
CA GLU A 145 -31.73 2.29 -3.38
C GLU A 145 -31.48 1.43 -2.12
N GLY A 146 -32.54 0.88 -1.52
CA GLY A 146 -32.43 0.06 -0.32
C GLY A 146 -31.49 -1.14 -0.48
N ASN A 147 -31.53 -1.83 -1.63
CA ASN A 147 -30.63 -2.96 -1.92
C ASN A 147 -29.15 -2.56 -1.93
N HIS A 148 -28.83 -1.37 -2.47
CA HIS A 148 -27.46 -0.85 -2.47
C HIS A 148 -26.99 -0.50 -1.06
N LEU A 149 -27.88 0.10 -0.25
CA LEU A 149 -27.61 0.45 1.15
C LEU A 149 -27.48 -0.78 2.06
N GLU A 150 -28.18 -1.88 1.77
CA GLU A 150 -28.02 -3.15 2.50
C GLU A 150 -26.66 -3.84 2.24
N ILE A 151 -26.01 -3.59 1.09
CA ILE A 151 -24.73 -4.23 0.72
C ILE A 151 -23.53 -3.28 0.68
N SER A 152 -23.72 -1.98 0.94
CA SER A 152 -22.66 -0.97 0.82
C SER A 152 -22.51 -0.13 2.07
N ILE A 153 -21.26 0.11 2.48
CA ILE A 153 -20.85 0.96 3.61
C ILE A 153 -20.29 2.27 3.04
N HIS A 154 -20.84 3.41 3.46
CA HIS A 154 -20.53 4.72 2.88
C HIS A 154 -19.61 5.55 3.81
N ILE A 155 -18.40 5.07 4.02
CA ILE A 155 -17.37 5.78 4.81
C ILE A 155 -17.14 7.17 4.23
N ALA A 156 -17.25 8.19 5.09
CA ALA A 156 -17.13 9.59 4.73
C ALA A 156 -15.77 10.13 5.15
N ARG A 157 -14.78 10.07 4.25
CA ARG A 157 -13.49 10.75 4.49
C ARG A 157 -13.69 12.27 4.48
N GLN A 158 -12.74 12.99 5.06
CA GLN A 158 -12.64 14.43 4.84
C GLN A 158 -12.40 14.75 3.36
N LEU A 159 -12.93 15.88 2.89
CA LEU A 159 -12.66 16.37 1.54
C LEU A 159 -11.19 16.83 1.46
N CYS A 160 -10.53 16.61 0.32
CA CYS A 160 -9.19 17.17 0.11
C CYS A 160 -9.27 18.72 0.15
N PRO A 161 -8.46 19.42 0.99
CA PRO A 161 -8.52 20.88 1.12
C PRO A 161 -8.18 21.61 -0.18
N ASP A 162 -7.30 21.04 -1.01
CA ASP A 162 -6.90 21.61 -2.30
C ASP A 162 -7.94 21.32 -3.42
N GLY A 163 -8.90 20.43 -3.15
CA GLY A 163 -9.93 19.99 -4.10
C GLY A 163 -9.34 19.54 -5.45
N SER A 164 -9.89 20.07 -6.54
CA SER A 164 -9.44 19.76 -7.91
C SER A 164 -8.09 20.36 -8.31
N ARG A 165 -7.45 21.15 -7.43
CA ARG A 165 -6.11 21.74 -7.64
C ARG A 165 -5.00 21.04 -6.85
N CYS A 166 -5.31 19.93 -6.17
CA CYS A 166 -4.35 19.17 -5.39
C CYS A 166 -3.09 18.79 -6.20
N SER A 167 -1.91 19.03 -5.62
CA SER A 167 -0.62 18.59 -6.17
C SER A 167 -0.27 17.16 -5.75
N LYS A 168 -0.87 16.64 -4.68
CA LYS A 168 -0.61 15.32 -4.07
C LYS A 168 -1.35 14.16 -4.77
N LEU A 169 -1.73 14.33 -6.04
CA LEU A 169 -2.51 13.34 -6.82
C LEU A 169 -1.72 12.09 -7.25
N THR A 170 -0.40 12.10 -7.03
CA THR A 170 0.50 10.96 -7.25
C THR A 170 0.90 10.26 -5.93
N GLN A 171 0.37 10.70 -4.79
CA GLN A 171 0.63 10.11 -3.47
C GLN A 171 -0.53 9.16 -3.09
N GLU A 172 -0.28 7.84 -3.09
CA GLU A 172 -1.29 6.83 -2.76
C GLU A 172 -1.91 7.06 -1.37
N ASP A 173 -1.08 7.32 -0.34
CA ASP A 173 -1.51 7.65 1.03
C ASP A 173 -2.52 8.83 1.05
N HIS A 174 -2.28 9.88 0.25
CA HIS A 174 -3.18 11.04 0.18
C HIS A 174 -4.52 10.69 -0.50
N LEU A 175 -4.47 9.98 -1.63
CA LEU A 175 -5.67 9.53 -2.35
C LEU A 175 -6.49 8.49 -1.58
N GLU A 176 -5.88 7.75 -0.66
CA GLU A 176 -6.58 6.87 0.26
C GLU A 176 -7.04 7.58 1.56
N SER A 177 -6.47 8.73 1.90
CA SER A 177 -6.85 9.48 3.11
C SER A 177 -7.99 10.49 2.90
N TYR A 178 -8.13 11.06 1.70
CA TYR A 178 -9.10 12.12 1.41
C TYR A 178 -10.11 11.73 0.32
N THR A 179 -11.31 12.31 0.38
CA THR A 179 -12.28 12.28 -0.74
C THR A 179 -11.96 13.41 -1.72
N HIS A 180 -11.81 13.06 -2.99
CA HIS A 180 -11.65 13.99 -4.12
C HIS A 180 -12.93 14.07 -4.96
N SER A 181 -13.11 15.11 -5.77
CA SER A 181 -14.35 15.29 -6.54
C SER A 181 -14.49 14.31 -7.72
N ASP A 182 -13.41 14.04 -8.44
CA ASP A 182 -13.37 13.24 -9.68
C ASP A 182 -12.75 11.83 -9.53
N ILE A 183 -11.94 11.61 -8.49
CA ILE A 183 -11.23 10.34 -8.20
C ILE A 183 -12.08 9.45 -7.29
N ARG A 184 -12.07 8.12 -7.45
CA ARG A 184 -12.79 7.19 -6.54
C ARG A 184 -12.12 7.11 -5.16
N ASP A 185 -12.91 7.01 -4.09
CA ASP A 185 -12.39 6.80 -2.73
C ASP A 185 -11.69 5.44 -2.64
N ILE A 186 -12.34 4.37 -3.13
CA ILE A 186 -11.68 3.08 -3.40
C ILE A 186 -11.40 2.98 -4.91
N ARG A 187 -10.14 3.20 -5.31
CA ARG A 187 -9.69 3.10 -6.70
C ARG A 187 -9.65 1.63 -7.17
N LEU A 188 -9.75 1.44 -8.48
CA LEU A 188 -9.68 0.11 -9.10
C LEU A 188 -8.29 -0.49 -8.92
N LEU A 189 -8.15 -1.80 -8.71
CA LEU A 189 -6.84 -2.43 -8.69
C LEU A 189 -6.25 -2.51 -10.11
N CYS A 190 -5.00 -2.08 -10.31
CA CYS A 190 -4.34 -2.22 -11.60
C CYS A 190 -4.09 -3.70 -11.94
N LYS A 191 -4.32 -4.11 -13.19
CA LYS A 191 -4.03 -5.47 -13.66
C LYS A 191 -2.53 -5.75 -13.83
N ILE A 192 -1.70 -4.71 -13.78
CA ILE A 192 -0.24 -4.79 -13.82
C ILE A 192 0.28 -4.35 -12.44
N PRO A 193 1.13 -5.15 -11.76
CA PRO A 193 1.75 -4.75 -10.49
C PRO A 193 2.48 -3.41 -10.59
N GLY A 194 2.52 -2.63 -9.52
CA GLY A 194 3.07 -1.27 -9.50
C GLY A 194 4.49 -1.19 -10.05
N PHE A 195 5.37 -2.08 -9.60
CA PHE A 195 6.75 -2.21 -10.09
C PHE A 195 6.91 -2.60 -11.59
N LYS A 196 5.82 -2.98 -12.28
CA LYS A 196 5.80 -3.31 -13.71
C LYS A 196 4.93 -2.35 -14.54
N CYS A 197 4.19 -1.44 -13.92
CA CYS A 197 3.23 -0.60 -14.63
C CYS A 197 3.90 0.67 -15.18
N LEU A 198 4.11 0.73 -16.49
CA LEU A 198 4.71 1.90 -17.15
C LEU A 198 3.89 3.19 -16.93
N ASN A 199 2.58 3.07 -16.71
CA ASN A 199 1.68 4.20 -16.46
C ASN A 199 1.59 4.59 -14.97
N ARG A 200 2.38 3.97 -14.08
CA ARG A 200 2.32 4.22 -12.62
C ARG A 200 2.65 5.65 -12.18
N PHE A 201 3.16 6.49 -13.08
CA PHE A 201 3.45 7.91 -12.82
C PHE A 201 2.57 8.84 -13.68
N ASN A 202 1.52 8.32 -14.32
CA ASN A 202 0.57 9.10 -15.11
C ASN A 202 -0.67 9.45 -14.26
N ASP A 203 -0.97 10.74 -14.11
CA ASP A 203 -2.09 11.23 -13.29
C ASP A 203 -3.42 10.57 -13.64
N GLN A 204 -3.78 10.48 -14.93
CA GLN A 204 -5.06 9.91 -15.36
C GLN A 204 -5.17 8.42 -15.03
N HIS A 205 -4.04 7.72 -14.95
CA HIS A 205 -3.96 6.34 -14.50
C HIS A 205 -4.07 6.25 -12.98
N PHE A 206 -3.34 7.06 -12.21
CA PHE A 206 -3.46 7.17 -10.74
C PHE A 206 -4.88 7.52 -10.28
N LYS A 207 -5.55 8.47 -10.93
CA LYS A 207 -6.93 8.90 -10.65
C LYS A 207 -7.95 7.75 -10.76
N LYS A 208 -7.63 6.70 -11.51
CA LYS A 208 -8.51 5.56 -11.79
C LYS A 208 -8.09 4.29 -11.07
N TYR A 209 -6.79 4.05 -10.95
CA TYR A 209 -6.20 2.82 -10.44
C TYR A 209 -5.30 3.07 -9.21
N ARG A 210 -5.42 2.20 -8.21
CA ARG A 210 -4.35 1.91 -7.25
C ARG A 210 -3.58 0.68 -7.72
N HIS A 211 -2.37 0.49 -7.23
CA HIS A 211 -1.52 -0.64 -7.62
C HIS A 211 -1.31 -1.60 -6.44
N ASN A 212 -0.95 -2.86 -6.75
CA ASN A 212 -0.37 -3.79 -5.77
C ASN A 212 1.13 -3.93 -6.03
N LYS A 213 1.91 -4.16 -4.97
CA LYS A 213 3.37 -4.36 -5.03
C LYS A 213 4.06 -3.11 -5.60
N ASN A 214 3.97 -2.03 -4.83
CA ASN A 214 4.33 -0.67 -5.23
C ASN A 214 5.77 -0.28 -4.86
N TYR A 215 6.55 -1.26 -4.39
CA TYR A 215 7.95 -1.10 -4.00
C TYR A 215 8.89 -1.23 -5.22
N ASP A 216 9.85 -0.31 -5.29
CA ASP A 216 10.85 -0.23 -6.36
C ASP A 216 12.15 -1.01 -6.07
N HIS A 217 12.19 -1.69 -4.92
CA HIS A 217 13.40 -2.28 -4.34
C HIS A 217 13.12 -3.74 -3.96
N PHE A 218 13.61 -4.67 -4.79
CA PHE A 218 13.48 -6.12 -4.60
C PHE A 218 14.64 -6.70 -3.80
N SER A 219 15.66 -5.89 -3.58
CA SER A 219 16.95 -6.30 -3.05
C SER A 219 17.22 -5.66 -1.69
N VAL A 220 17.89 -6.42 -0.82
CA VAL A 220 18.37 -5.94 0.48
C VAL A 220 19.72 -5.25 0.26
N ALA A 221 19.81 -3.98 0.64
CA ALA A 221 21.08 -3.41 1.08
C ALA A 221 21.24 -3.80 2.56
N PRO A 222 22.20 -4.68 2.93
CA PRO A 222 22.29 -5.19 4.29
C PRO A 222 22.93 -4.14 5.22
N SER A 223 22.46 -4.09 6.46
CA SER A 223 23.14 -3.35 7.54
C SER A 223 24.23 -4.19 8.16
N SER A 224 25.40 -3.58 8.38
CA SER A 224 26.48 -4.08 9.23
C SER A 224 26.63 -3.25 10.51
N ASN A 225 25.65 -2.38 10.82
CA ASN A 225 25.62 -1.48 11.98
C ASN A 225 26.87 -0.58 12.09
N LEU A 226 27.44 -0.16 10.94
CA LEU A 226 28.70 0.57 10.81
C LEU A 226 28.72 1.92 11.54
N ASN A 227 27.54 2.50 11.77
CA ASN A 227 27.37 3.77 12.46
C ASN A 227 26.95 3.64 13.94
N ALA A 228 26.88 2.43 14.51
CA ALA A 228 26.31 2.19 15.85
C ALA A 228 26.98 2.95 17.02
N SER A 229 28.19 3.47 16.83
CA SER A 229 28.94 4.28 17.82
C SER A 229 28.84 5.79 17.59
N ILE A 230 28.22 6.26 16.50
CA ILE A 230 28.21 7.66 16.09
C ILE A 230 26.99 8.38 16.68
N ASN A 231 27.23 9.51 17.36
CA ASN A 231 26.15 10.38 17.86
C ASN A 231 25.96 11.57 16.89
N PHE A 232 25.16 11.34 15.85
CA PHE A 232 24.92 12.33 14.79
C PHE A 232 24.30 13.63 15.30
N ALA A 233 23.38 13.56 16.28
CA ALA A 233 22.76 14.75 16.88
C ALA A 233 23.78 15.65 17.59
N ARG A 234 24.75 15.05 18.30
CA ARG A 234 25.89 15.76 18.89
C ARG A 234 26.80 16.36 17.82
N ASN A 235 27.10 15.60 16.76
CA ASN A 235 27.95 16.05 15.66
C ASN A 235 27.36 17.30 14.97
N GLN A 236 26.08 17.23 14.55
CA GLN A 236 25.32 18.37 14.00
C GLN A 236 25.42 19.60 14.91
N SER A 237 25.06 19.44 16.18
CA SER A 237 25.05 20.50 17.18
C SER A 237 26.44 21.15 17.35
N GLN A 238 27.50 20.36 17.32
CA GLN A 238 28.86 20.85 17.50
C GLN A 238 29.43 21.52 16.23
N LEU A 239 29.06 21.06 15.03
CA LEU A 239 29.42 21.70 13.75
C LEU A 239 28.81 23.12 13.67
N ILE A 240 27.49 23.22 13.84
CA ILE A 240 26.76 24.51 13.86
C ILE A 240 27.35 25.45 14.92
N LYS A 241 27.61 24.91 16.12
CA LYS A 241 28.22 25.67 17.22
C LYS A 241 29.64 26.15 16.89
N ASN A 242 30.48 25.36 16.22
CA ASN A 242 31.83 25.76 15.82
C ASN A 242 31.78 26.92 14.82
N VAL A 243 30.96 26.77 13.76
CA VAL A 243 30.75 27.78 12.72
C VAL A 243 30.26 29.10 13.33
N ASN A 244 29.19 29.08 14.13
CA ASN A 244 28.65 30.29 14.77
C ASN A 244 29.67 30.95 15.71
N ASN A 245 30.40 30.18 16.52
CA ASN A 245 31.45 30.70 17.41
C ASN A 245 32.63 31.37 16.68
N TYR A 246 32.81 31.10 15.38
CA TYR A 246 33.84 31.71 14.55
C TYR A 246 33.32 32.99 13.89
N ILE A 247 32.14 32.92 13.25
CA ILE A 247 31.38 34.07 12.70
C ILE A 247 31.29 35.20 13.75
N ASP A 248 30.89 34.86 14.98
CA ASP A 248 30.75 35.78 16.12
C ASP A 248 32.07 36.49 16.49
N LYS A 249 33.21 35.80 16.38
CA LYS A 249 34.52 36.33 16.79
C LYS A 249 35.24 37.06 15.66
N SER A 250 34.92 36.71 14.42
CA SER A 250 35.42 37.35 13.21
C SER A 250 34.58 38.56 12.80
N ASN A 251 33.48 38.87 13.50
CA ASN A 251 32.53 39.94 13.19
C ASN A 251 31.96 39.86 11.76
N TRP A 252 31.67 38.64 11.30
CA TRP A 252 31.10 38.40 9.97
C TRP A 252 29.67 38.90 9.87
N ASP A 253 29.29 39.37 8.67
CA ASP A 253 27.90 39.68 8.34
C ASP A 253 27.03 38.41 8.45
N LYS A 254 25.98 38.46 9.27
CA LYS A 254 25.07 37.34 9.50
C LYS A 254 23.86 37.39 8.55
N ALA A 255 23.53 36.23 7.99
CA ALA A 255 22.29 36.00 7.25
C ALA A 255 21.68 34.66 7.69
N GLU A 256 20.37 34.50 7.50
CA GLU A 256 19.72 33.19 7.62
C GLU A 256 20.00 32.34 6.39
N ILE A 257 20.20 31.04 6.58
CA ILE A 257 20.45 30.10 5.49
C ILE A 257 19.17 29.96 4.65
N SER A 258 19.27 30.22 3.34
CA SER A 258 18.07 30.27 2.49
C SER A 258 17.37 28.90 2.39
N PRO A 259 16.03 28.87 2.32
CA PRO A 259 15.29 27.63 2.09
C PRO A 259 15.66 26.91 0.79
N GLU A 260 16.16 27.65 -0.21
CA GLU A 260 16.65 27.09 -1.47
C GLU A 260 17.92 26.25 -1.27
N ILE A 261 18.88 26.72 -0.47
CA ILE A 261 20.10 25.98 -0.14
C ILE A 261 19.76 24.71 0.66
N LEU A 262 18.85 24.82 1.64
CA LEU A 262 18.37 23.65 2.40
C LEU A 262 17.68 22.62 1.48
N ASN A 263 16.85 23.08 0.55
CA ASN A 263 16.18 22.20 -0.42
C ASN A 263 17.15 21.60 -1.46
N TRP A 264 18.21 22.31 -1.83
CA TRP A 264 19.26 21.78 -2.69
C TRP A 264 20.03 20.66 -2.00
N ILE A 265 20.43 20.83 -0.74
CA ILE A 265 21.07 19.77 0.06
C ILE A 265 20.14 18.57 0.22
N ARG A 266 18.86 18.80 0.53
CA ARG A 266 17.82 17.75 0.56
C ARG A 266 17.58 17.06 -0.80
N ALA A 267 18.07 17.60 -1.92
CA ALA A 267 17.92 17.04 -3.27
C ALA A 267 19.20 16.38 -3.82
N LEU A 268 20.31 16.38 -3.07
CA LEU A 268 21.56 15.73 -3.45
C LEU A 268 21.42 14.19 -3.51
N GLN A 269 22.19 13.58 -4.39
CA GLN A 269 22.32 12.12 -4.54
C GLN A 269 23.78 11.72 -4.35
N PRO A 270 24.05 10.51 -3.86
CA PRO A 270 25.39 9.93 -3.91
C PRO A 270 25.77 9.59 -5.35
N VAL A 271 26.96 10.03 -5.75
CA VAL A 271 27.54 9.80 -7.08
C VAL A 271 28.88 9.09 -6.90
N HIS A 272 28.98 7.89 -7.48
CA HIS A 272 30.17 7.05 -7.49
C HIS A 272 30.82 7.04 -8.87
N ARG A 273 32.13 6.85 -8.92
CA ARG A 273 32.93 6.74 -10.15
C ARG A 273 33.74 5.45 -10.12
N CYS A 274 33.80 4.77 -11.27
CA CYS A 274 34.56 3.54 -11.40
C CYS A 274 35.16 3.36 -12.81
N GLY A 275 36.21 2.55 -12.89
CA GLY A 275 36.78 2.06 -14.15
C GLY A 275 36.02 0.85 -14.70
N LYS A 276 36.24 0.55 -15.99
CA LYS A 276 35.61 -0.55 -16.73
C LYS A 276 35.57 -1.88 -15.99
N GLU A 277 36.69 -2.36 -15.45
CA GLU A 277 36.76 -3.72 -14.89
C GLU A 277 36.01 -3.84 -13.56
N VAL A 278 35.90 -2.73 -12.83
CA VAL A 278 35.05 -2.63 -11.63
C VAL A 278 33.57 -2.62 -12.04
N PHE A 279 33.19 -1.90 -13.11
CA PHE A 279 31.82 -1.91 -13.61
C PHE A 279 31.39 -3.28 -14.18
N GLU A 280 32.25 -3.97 -14.93
CA GLU A 280 32.03 -5.36 -15.35
C GLU A 280 31.82 -6.28 -14.13
N SER A 281 32.61 -6.09 -13.07
CA SER A 281 32.48 -6.86 -11.82
C SER A 281 31.16 -6.55 -11.10
N ILE A 282 30.76 -5.28 -11.00
CA ILE A 282 29.47 -4.85 -10.43
C ILE A 282 28.28 -5.51 -11.16
N LEU A 283 28.33 -5.59 -12.49
CA LEU A 283 27.29 -6.23 -13.30
C LEU A 283 27.18 -7.74 -13.05
N VAL A 284 28.30 -8.44 -12.85
CA VAL A 284 28.33 -9.89 -12.58
C VAL A 284 27.99 -10.22 -11.12
N LEU A 285 28.40 -9.37 -10.18
CA LEU A 285 28.15 -9.56 -8.74
C LEU A 285 26.78 -9.03 -8.31
N GLY A 286 26.11 -8.23 -9.16
CA GLY A 286 24.78 -7.65 -8.91
C GLY A 286 24.74 -6.53 -7.86
N HIS A 287 25.91 -6.04 -7.43
CA HIS A 287 26.07 -5.11 -6.32
C HIS A 287 27.28 -4.19 -6.54
N VAL A 288 27.15 -2.91 -6.18
CA VAL A 288 28.30 -2.06 -5.83
C VAL A 288 28.73 -2.41 -4.40
N MET A 289 30.02 -2.39 -4.12
CA MET A 289 30.58 -2.98 -2.89
C MET A 289 31.81 -2.25 -2.36
N SER A 290 31.97 -2.24 -1.04
CA SER A 290 33.11 -1.60 -0.38
C SER A 290 34.41 -2.38 -0.54
N ARG A 291 35.55 -1.71 -0.30
CA ARG A 291 36.87 -2.35 -0.31
C ARG A 291 36.96 -3.50 0.69
N HIS A 292 36.31 -3.37 1.85
CA HIS A 292 36.21 -4.45 2.83
C HIS A 292 35.52 -5.67 2.23
N PHE A 293 34.39 -5.51 1.54
CA PHE A 293 33.70 -6.63 0.91
C PHE A 293 34.50 -7.27 -0.24
N MET A 294 35.16 -6.47 -1.09
CA MET A 294 36.06 -6.99 -2.13
C MET A 294 37.16 -7.91 -1.55
N ASN A 295 37.71 -7.55 -0.39
CA ASN A 295 38.68 -8.37 0.34
C ASN A 295 38.06 -9.63 0.97
N LEU A 296 36.79 -9.60 1.40
CA LEU A 296 36.08 -10.80 1.88
C LEU A 296 35.88 -11.84 0.76
N LEU A 297 35.64 -11.40 -0.49
CA LEU A 297 35.52 -12.28 -1.66
C LEU A 297 36.79 -13.10 -1.99
N ARG A 298 37.90 -12.92 -1.26
CA ARG A 298 39.06 -13.85 -1.27
C ARG A 298 38.74 -15.20 -0.63
N LYS A 299 37.69 -15.29 0.18
CA LYS A 299 37.24 -16.52 0.86
C LYS A 299 36.11 -17.16 0.05
N PRO A 300 36.21 -18.44 -0.36
CA PRO A 300 35.12 -19.17 -1.03
C PRO A 300 33.76 -19.02 -0.33
N GLU A 301 33.75 -19.11 1.00
CA GLU A 301 32.55 -18.99 1.84
C GLU A 301 31.85 -17.61 1.75
N SER A 302 32.59 -16.53 1.49
CA SER A 302 32.02 -15.20 1.24
C SER A 302 31.46 -15.08 -0.19
N VAL A 303 32.09 -15.75 -1.15
CA VAL A 303 31.59 -15.86 -2.54
C VAL A 303 30.31 -16.71 -2.59
N VAL A 304 30.25 -17.82 -1.85
CA VAL A 304 29.02 -18.62 -1.67
C VAL A 304 27.87 -17.75 -1.18
N ARG A 305 28.09 -16.95 -0.14
CA ARG A 305 27.10 -15.98 0.37
C ARG A 305 26.69 -14.94 -0.69
N ALA A 306 27.64 -14.41 -1.47
CA ALA A 306 27.34 -13.50 -2.57
C ALA A 306 26.48 -14.14 -3.68
N VAL A 307 26.73 -15.41 -4.03
CA VAL A 307 25.90 -16.17 -4.98
C VAL A 307 24.49 -16.39 -4.41
N GLN A 308 24.36 -16.80 -3.14
CA GLN A 308 23.06 -16.97 -2.49
C GLN A 308 22.24 -15.66 -2.46
N GLN A 309 22.90 -14.51 -2.33
CA GLN A 309 22.27 -13.19 -2.38
C GLN A 309 22.11 -12.61 -3.80
N HIS A 310 22.61 -13.27 -4.84
CA HIS A 310 22.45 -12.76 -6.19
C HIS A 310 20.99 -12.86 -6.66
N SER A 311 20.46 -11.80 -7.29
CA SER A 311 19.04 -11.66 -7.67
C SER A 311 18.46 -12.87 -8.42
N ARG A 312 19.25 -13.50 -9.29
CA ARG A 312 18.86 -14.69 -10.07
C ARG A 312 18.67 -15.95 -9.22
N VAL A 313 19.44 -16.08 -8.13
CA VAL A 313 19.35 -17.19 -7.18
C VAL A 313 18.30 -16.90 -6.10
N ARG A 314 18.20 -15.65 -5.62
CA ARG A 314 17.13 -15.21 -4.71
C ARG A 314 15.73 -15.44 -5.28
N LEU A 315 15.52 -15.22 -6.59
CA LEU A 315 14.25 -15.55 -7.25
C LEU A 315 13.86 -17.03 -7.14
N ILE A 316 14.85 -17.93 -7.14
CA ILE A 316 14.63 -19.37 -6.97
C ILE A 316 14.23 -19.66 -5.51
N PHE A 317 14.90 -19.06 -4.52
CA PHE A 317 14.50 -19.19 -3.12
C PHE A 317 13.12 -18.59 -2.80
N LEU A 318 12.68 -17.56 -3.53
CA LEU A 318 11.34 -16.98 -3.40
C LEU A 318 10.23 -17.88 -3.95
N HIS A 319 10.53 -18.69 -4.98
CA HIS A 319 9.59 -19.71 -5.47
C HIS A 319 9.59 -20.97 -4.58
N HIS A 320 10.77 -21.35 -4.06
CA HIS A 320 11.01 -22.63 -3.39
C HIS A 320 11.50 -22.45 -1.95
N ASN A 321 10.79 -21.64 -1.16
CA ASN A 321 11.18 -21.23 0.19
C ASN A 321 11.05 -22.37 1.22
N THR A 322 11.93 -23.36 1.16
CA THR A 322 12.06 -24.43 2.16
C THR A 322 13.51 -24.55 2.63
N PRO A 323 13.78 -24.89 3.91
CA PRO A 323 15.15 -25.08 4.41
C PRO A 323 15.93 -26.12 3.59
N THR A 324 15.31 -27.27 3.29
CA THR A 324 15.94 -28.36 2.53
C THR A 324 16.41 -27.94 1.14
N VAL A 325 15.66 -27.08 0.44
CA VAL A 325 16.10 -26.53 -0.86
C VAL A 325 17.22 -25.50 -0.66
N LYS A 326 17.08 -24.56 0.29
CA LYS A 326 18.13 -23.58 0.62
C LYS A 326 19.47 -24.26 0.94
N ASP A 327 19.46 -25.31 1.76
CA ASP A 327 20.62 -26.09 2.16
C ASP A 327 21.28 -26.86 1.02
N ASN A 328 20.48 -27.52 0.18
CA ASN A 328 21.03 -28.31 -0.94
C ASN A 328 21.55 -27.38 -2.06
N VAL A 329 20.89 -26.25 -2.33
CA VAL A 329 21.40 -25.22 -3.25
C VAL A 329 22.70 -24.62 -2.72
N ARG A 330 22.79 -24.35 -1.40
CA ARG A 330 24.03 -23.89 -0.78
C ARG A 330 25.18 -24.88 -1.00
N LYS A 331 24.96 -26.17 -0.75
CA LYS A 331 25.98 -27.22 -0.95
C LYS A 331 26.44 -27.35 -2.40
N LEU A 332 25.53 -27.15 -3.37
CA LEU A 332 25.88 -27.09 -4.79
C LEU A 332 26.78 -25.87 -5.09
N ILE A 333 26.41 -24.69 -4.58
CA ILE A 333 27.20 -23.46 -4.73
C ILE A 333 28.59 -23.61 -4.08
N GLU A 334 28.67 -24.18 -2.88
CA GLU A 334 29.94 -24.44 -2.17
C GLU A 334 30.91 -25.26 -3.03
N ILE A 335 30.45 -26.38 -3.60
CA ILE A 335 31.25 -27.25 -4.47
C ILE A 335 31.71 -26.53 -5.74
N LEU A 336 30.83 -25.76 -6.39
CA LEU A 336 31.17 -25.04 -7.62
C LEU A 336 32.16 -23.89 -7.38
N VAL A 337 32.02 -23.16 -6.27
CA VAL A 337 32.94 -22.09 -5.88
C VAL A 337 34.30 -22.67 -5.48
N GLU A 338 34.33 -23.78 -4.71
CA GLU A 338 35.56 -24.51 -4.38
C GLU A 338 36.31 -24.96 -5.64
N ALA A 339 35.61 -25.41 -6.68
CA ALA A 339 36.21 -25.81 -7.95
C ALA A 339 36.95 -24.64 -8.63
N GLU A 340 36.29 -23.48 -8.81
CA GLU A 340 36.91 -22.30 -9.45
C GLU A 340 38.10 -21.77 -8.63
N PHE A 341 37.96 -21.68 -7.31
CA PHE A 341 39.06 -21.26 -6.42
C PHE A 341 40.22 -22.25 -6.37
N THR A 342 40.00 -23.52 -6.73
CA THR A 342 41.08 -24.50 -6.88
C THR A 342 41.76 -24.36 -8.24
N LYS A 343 41.00 -24.26 -9.34
CA LYS A 343 41.53 -24.03 -10.70
C LYS A 343 42.45 -22.80 -10.78
N ALA A 344 42.09 -21.73 -10.08
CA ALA A 344 42.87 -20.49 -10.00
C ALA A 344 44.16 -20.60 -9.17
N LYS A 345 44.36 -21.68 -8.40
CA LYS A 345 45.59 -21.95 -7.62
C LYS A 345 46.50 -23.01 -8.27
N SER A 346 46.03 -23.70 -9.30
CA SER A 346 46.67 -24.88 -9.89
C SER A 346 47.08 -24.67 -11.36
N ASP A 347 47.33 -23.42 -11.76
CA ASP A 347 47.58 -22.99 -13.14
C ASP A 347 46.56 -23.55 -14.14
N GLY A 348 45.27 -23.48 -13.78
CA GLY A 348 44.15 -23.94 -14.60
C GLY A 348 43.90 -25.45 -14.59
N LYS A 349 44.70 -26.26 -13.87
CA LYS A 349 44.45 -27.70 -13.76
C LYS A 349 43.26 -27.98 -12.86
N THR A 350 42.15 -28.39 -13.46
CA THR A 350 40.96 -28.90 -12.77
C THR A 350 41.34 -30.04 -11.83
N PRO A 351 40.85 -30.07 -10.58
CA PRO A 351 40.78 -31.32 -9.82
C PRO A 351 39.71 -32.22 -10.45
N SER A 352 40.06 -32.94 -11.52
CA SER A 352 39.21 -33.93 -12.19
C SER A 352 39.13 -35.22 -11.36
N ASP A 353 38.72 -35.10 -10.10
CA ASP A 353 38.37 -36.22 -9.23
C ASP A 353 36.94 -36.66 -9.56
N SER A 354 36.73 -37.95 -9.86
CA SER A 354 35.41 -38.51 -10.17
C SER A 354 34.41 -38.37 -9.00
N ASN A 355 34.93 -38.17 -7.78
CA ASN A 355 34.17 -37.81 -6.59
C ASN A 355 33.47 -36.43 -6.72
N HIS A 356 34.05 -35.48 -7.47
CA HIS A 356 33.49 -34.14 -7.64
C HIS A 356 32.18 -34.15 -8.43
N ASP A 357 32.20 -34.74 -9.63
CA ASP A 357 31.02 -34.83 -10.51
C ASP A 357 29.93 -35.69 -9.85
N TYR A 358 30.31 -36.76 -9.15
CA TYR A 358 29.39 -37.59 -8.36
C TYR A 358 28.71 -36.79 -7.23
N ARG A 359 29.45 -35.93 -6.51
CA ARG A 359 28.88 -35.05 -5.47
C ARG A 359 27.89 -34.05 -6.06
N ILE A 360 28.18 -33.45 -7.22
CA ILE A 360 27.26 -32.55 -7.94
C ILE A 360 25.97 -33.29 -8.30
N GLN A 361 26.07 -34.40 -9.04
CA GLN A 361 24.90 -35.19 -9.46
C GLN A 361 24.05 -35.66 -8.26
N THR A 362 24.69 -36.07 -7.16
CA THR A 362 24.02 -36.50 -5.92
C THR A 362 23.25 -35.36 -5.24
N ILE A 363 23.63 -34.11 -5.45
CA ILE A 363 22.90 -32.93 -4.93
C ILE A 363 21.82 -32.50 -5.92
N GLU A 364 22.09 -32.48 -7.24
CA GLU A 364 21.09 -32.18 -8.26
C GLU A 364 19.89 -33.15 -8.19
N GLN A 365 20.14 -34.45 -7.96
CA GLN A 365 19.09 -35.46 -7.70
C GLN A 365 18.26 -35.20 -6.43
N LYS A 366 18.76 -34.40 -5.48
CA LYS A 366 18.03 -33.96 -4.27
C LYS A 366 17.37 -32.58 -4.43
N LEU A 367 17.77 -31.85 -5.46
CA LEU A 367 17.16 -30.59 -5.88
C LEU A 367 15.97 -30.85 -6.84
N GLN A 368 15.97 -31.97 -7.56
CA GLN A 368 14.80 -32.51 -8.25
C GLN A 368 13.94 -33.38 -7.31
N PRO A 369 12.60 -33.40 -7.44
CA PRO A 369 11.76 -32.55 -8.28
C PRO A 369 11.46 -31.11 -7.80
N PRO A 370 11.84 -30.59 -6.60
CA PRO A 370 11.55 -29.20 -6.23
C PRO A 370 11.93 -28.15 -7.29
N LEU A 371 13.10 -28.31 -7.91
CA LEU A 371 13.67 -27.40 -8.90
C LEU A 371 13.67 -28.05 -10.28
N ASN A 372 13.40 -27.22 -11.30
CA ASN A 372 13.54 -27.65 -12.68
C ASN A 372 14.95 -27.41 -13.23
N ASN A 373 15.33 -28.11 -14.29
CA ASN A 373 16.70 -28.09 -14.84
C ASN A 373 17.20 -26.67 -15.19
N ARG A 374 16.31 -25.73 -15.56
CA ARG A 374 16.69 -24.35 -15.86
C ARG A 374 17.04 -23.56 -14.59
N GLU A 375 16.40 -23.84 -13.45
CA GLU A 375 16.73 -23.23 -12.16
C GLU A 375 18.09 -23.75 -11.65
N ILE A 376 18.34 -25.06 -11.79
CA ILE A 376 19.63 -25.67 -11.48
C ILE A 376 20.74 -25.10 -12.38
N GLN A 377 20.49 -24.98 -13.70
CA GLN A 377 21.42 -24.36 -14.64
C GLN A 377 21.73 -22.89 -14.28
N VAL A 378 20.73 -22.11 -13.83
CA VAL A 378 20.94 -20.73 -13.37
C VAL A 378 21.81 -20.69 -12.11
N ILE A 379 21.63 -21.61 -11.16
CA ILE A 379 22.53 -21.72 -9.98
C ILE A 379 23.96 -22.00 -10.44
N HIS A 380 24.15 -22.96 -11.35
CA HIS A 380 25.47 -23.35 -11.83
C HIS A 380 26.16 -22.23 -12.64
N GLU A 381 25.43 -21.56 -13.54
CA GLU A 381 25.95 -20.44 -14.35
C GLU A 381 26.43 -19.29 -13.46
N TRP A 382 25.62 -18.87 -12.49
CA TRP A 382 25.92 -17.71 -11.66
C TRP A 382 26.92 -18.02 -10.54
N ALA A 383 26.97 -19.24 -10.00
CA ALA A 383 28.02 -19.66 -9.07
C ALA A 383 29.42 -19.54 -9.70
N VAL A 384 29.58 -20.08 -10.92
CA VAL A 384 30.86 -20.02 -11.67
C VAL A 384 31.21 -18.58 -12.04
N LYS A 385 30.28 -17.82 -12.63
CA LYS A 385 30.53 -16.41 -13.02
C LYS A 385 30.93 -15.52 -11.84
N ILE A 386 30.24 -15.64 -10.70
CA ILE A 386 30.53 -14.85 -9.49
C ILE A 386 31.86 -15.27 -8.86
N ALA A 387 32.22 -16.56 -8.87
CA ALA A 387 33.54 -17.00 -8.41
C ALA A 387 34.66 -16.45 -9.31
N GLN A 388 34.53 -16.56 -10.64
CA GLN A 388 35.52 -16.05 -11.60
C GLN A 388 35.67 -14.52 -11.50
N ALA A 389 34.57 -13.77 -11.35
CA ALA A 389 34.62 -12.33 -11.09
C ALA A 389 35.29 -11.99 -9.75
N SER A 390 34.99 -12.74 -8.69
CA SER A 390 35.62 -12.56 -7.36
C SER A 390 37.13 -12.80 -7.38
N ILE A 391 37.59 -13.76 -8.19
CA ILE A 391 39.01 -14.06 -8.41
C ILE A 391 39.66 -12.94 -9.24
N LYS A 392 39.08 -12.54 -10.38
CA LYS A 392 39.56 -11.42 -11.24
C LYS A 392 39.72 -10.12 -10.44
N LEU A 393 38.70 -9.76 -9.65
CA LEU A 393 38.65 -8.53 -8.83
C LEU A 393 39.71 -8.51 -7.71
N ASN A 394 40.22 -9.68 -7.29
CA ASN A 394 41.28 -9.77 -6.29
C ASN A 394 42.69 -9.89 -6.89
N ALA A 395 42.81 -10.24 -8.18
CA ALA A 395 44.08 -10.26 -8.90
C ALA A 395 44.54 -8.85 -9.33
N ASP A 396 43.60 -7.99 -9.76
CA ASP A 396 43.83 -6.56 -10.03
C ASP A 396 42.91 -5.70 -9.15
N PRO A 397 43.27 -5.48 -7.87
CA PRO A 397 42.39 -4.88 -6.88
C PRO A 397 42.39 -3.35 -6.97
N LYS A 398 41.86 -2.80 -8.06
CA LYS A 398 41.65 -1.35 -8.29
C LYS A 398 40.70 -0.71 -7.25
N GLY A 399 40.63 0.62 -7.23
CA GLY A 399 39.76 1.40 -6.34
C GLY A 399 40.39 1.78 -5.01
N ILE A 400 39.59 2.32 -4.09
CA ILE A 400 40.04 2.84 -2.79
C ILE A 400 40.66 1.72 -1.95
N GLY A 401 41.77 2.04 -1.28
CA GLY A 401 42.58 1.10 -0.52
C GLY A 401 43.82 1.74 0.10
N TYR A 402 43.74 3.03 0.46
CA TYR A 402 44.83 3.73 1.14
C TYR A 402 44.89 3.25 2.61
N VAL A 403 46.08 3.15 3.18
CA VAL A 403 46.27 2.51 4.51
C VAL A 403 45.48 3.23 5.61
N VAL A 404 45.26 4.54 5.46
CA VAL A 404 44.50 5.38 6.39
C VAL A 404 42.99 5.05 6.34
N ASP A 405 42.45 4.56 5.22
CA ASP A 405 41.05 4.11 5.13
C ASP A 405 40.76 2.95 6.08
N GLY A 406 41.78 2.12 6.34
CA GLY A 406 41.77 1.08 7.37
C GLY A 406 41.47 1.64 8.76
N LYS A 407 42.16 2.73 9.13
CA LYS A 407 42.02 3.40 10.44
C LYS A 407 40.73 4.20 10.58
N LEU A 408 40.26 4.84 9.50
CA LEU A 408 39.03 5.66 9.48
C LEU A 408 37.74 4.82 9.35
N GLY A 409 37.86 3.53 9.05
CA GLY A 409 36.72 2.67 8.70
C GLY A 409 36.08 2.96 7.33
N THR A 410 36.53 3.98 6.59
CA THR A 410 35.99 4.37 5.27
C THR A 410 36.00 3.21 4.27
N HIS A 411 37.01 2.33 4.35
CA HIS A 411 37.12 1.11 3.53
C HIS A 411 35.94 0.13 3.67
N GLN A 412 35.12 0.24 4.73
CA GLN A 412 33.94 -0.60 4.95
C GLN A 412 32.70 -0.09 4.20
N HIS A 413 32.70 1.17 3.79
CA HIS A 413 31.61 1.80 3.05
C HIS A 413 31.83 1.77 1.53
N VAL A 414 30.75 1.86 0.74
CA VAL A 414 30.87 2.29 -0.66
C VAL A 414 31.08 3.80 -0.68
N PHE A 415 32.22 4.25 -1.22
CA PHE A 415 32.56 5.66 -1.39
C PHE A 415 31.76 6.33 -2.50
N SER A 416 31.43 7.60 -2.31
CA SER A 416 30.75 8.48 -3.24
C SER A 416 30.99 9.94 -2.87
N ILE A 417 30.63 10.86 -3.76
CA ILE A 417 30.38 12.26 -3.38
C ILE A 417 28.86 12.47 -3.31
N LEU A 418 28.39 13.17 -2.27
CA LEU A 418 26.99 13.56 -2.14
C LEU A 418 26.77 14.85 -2.93
N GLY A 419 26.39 14.72 -4.19
CA GLY A 419 26.30 15.81 -5.18
C GLY A 419 27.21 15.56 -6.41
N PRO A 420 27.42 16.58 -7.27
CA PRO A 420 28.21 16.41 -8.48
C PRO A 420 29.66 16.00 -8.21
N HIS A 421 30.07 14.85 -8.76
CA HIS A 421 31.41 14.27 -8.57
C HIS A 421 32.33 14.52 -9.77
N LEU A 422 33.37 15.30 -9.56
CA LEU A 422 34.28 15.81 -10.61
C LEU A 422 35.65 15.08 -10.66
N GLY A 423 35.93 14.20 -9.68
CA GLY A 423 37.16 13.39 -9.60
C GLY A 423 37.24 12.31 -10.67
N HIS A 424 37.54 12.70 -11.92
CA HIS A 424 37.71 11.82 -13.07
C HIS A 424 38.77 10.71 -12.86
N TYR A 425 39.74 10.92 -11.96
CA TYR A 425 40.75 9.95 -11.56
C TYR A 425 40.20 8.67 -10.86
N TYR A 426 38.93 8.63 -10.47
CA TYR A 426 38.23 7.40 -10.07
C TYR A 426 37.62 6.60 -11.24
N GLY A 427 37.57 7.19 -12.44
CA GLY A 427 37.05 6.60 -13.67
C GLY A 427 35.91 7.38 -14.34
N ASP A 428 35.68 7.02 -15.60
CA ASP A 428 34.68 7.65 -16.49
C ASP A 428 33.26 7.11 -16.34
N ILE A 429 33.07 5.93 -15.72
CA ILE A 429 31.73 5.37 -15.53
C ILE A 429 31.14 5.95 -14.26
N VAL A 430 30.13 6.81 -14.41
CA VAL A 430 29.52 7.58 -13.32
C VAL A 430 28.17 6.96 -12.95
N ILE A 431 28.06 6.48 -11.71
CA ILE A 431 26.86 5.83 -11.16
C ILE A 431 26.19 6.80 -10.18
N THR A 432 24.92 7.13 -10.39
CA THR A 432 24.11 7.87 -9.40
C THR A 432 23.22 6.88 -8.65
N PHE A 433 23.16 7.01 -7.33
CA PHE A 433 22.27 6.21 -6.51
C PHE A 433 20.94 6.93 -6.25
N LYS A 434 19.85 6.17 -6.13
CA LYS A 434 18.58 6.65 -5.60
C LYS A 434 18.81 7.24 -4.22
N GLN A 435 18.22 8.41 -3.96
CA GLN A 435 18.46 9.19 -2.75
C GLN A 435 18.11 8.43 -1.46
N GLU A 436 17.15 7.51 -1.51
CA GLU A 436 16.77 6.60 -0.41
C GLU A 436 17.97 5.94 0.29
N ILE A 437 19.08 5.65 -0.41
CA ILE A 437 20.25 5.00 0.21
C ILE A 437 20.90 5.87 1.31
N MET A 438 20.77 7.21 1.26
CA MET A 438 21.31 8.13 2.29
C MET A 438 20.53 8.09 3.61
N PHE A 439 19.35 7.45 3.61
CA PHE A 439 18.50 7.26 4.77
C PHE A 439 18.64 5.85 5.38
N HIS A 440 19.55 5.01 4.84
CA HIS A 440 19.91 3.72 5.40
C HIS A 440 20.81 3.87 6.65
N PRO A 441 20.64 3.09 7.74
CA PRO A 441 21.40 3.24 8.99
C PRO A 441 22.92 3.28 8.87
N ASP A 442 23.51 2.51 7.94
CA ASP A 442 24.96 2.53 7.65
C ASP A 442 25.42 3.72 6.80
N ALA A 443 24.49 4.44 6.15
CA ALA A 443 24.84 5.59 5.33
C ALA A 443 25.20 6.80 6.21
N ASN A 444 26.25 7.51 5.85
CA ASN A 444 26.68 8.75 6.50
C ASN A 444 27.41 9.63 5.49
N PHE A 445 27.67 10.89 5.83
CA PHE A 445 28.52 11.76 5.04
C PHE A 445 29.33 12.72 5.92
N SER A 446 30.40 13.28 5.38
CA SER A 446 31.21 14.32 6.01
C SER A 446 31.35 15.53 5.08
N ILE A 447 31.60 16.71 5.66
CA ILE A 447 31.72 17.99 4.94
C ILE A 447 32.81 17.98 3.84
N GLN A 448 33.80 17.10 4.01
CA GLN A 448 34.95 16.88 3.15
C GLN A 448 35.47 15.46 3.41
N ALA A 449 36.47 15.01 2.65
CA ALA A 449 36.99 13.66 2.74
C ALA A 449 37.60 13.30 4.10
N GLY A 450 37.36 12.10 4.63
CA GLY A 450 37.86 11.64 5.93
C GLY A 450 39.39 11.60 5.99
N THR A 451 40.06 11.30 4.88
CA THR A 451 41.52 11.35 4.73
C THR A 451 42.11 12.74 5.00
N SER A 452 41.33 13.81 4.81
CA SER A 452 41.75 15.19 5.10
C SER A 452 41.91 15.49 6.61
N PHE A 453 41.34 14.64 7.49
CA PHE A 453 41.54 14.75 8.92
C PHE A 453 42.97 14.32 9.32
N PRO A 454 43.44 13.07 9.08
CA PRO A 454 44.84 12.69 9.31
C PRO A 454 45.88 13.57 8.60
N SER A 455 45.63 14.00 7.35
CA SER A 455 46.55 14.88 6.59
C SER A 455 46.66 16.31 7.15
N LYS A 456 45.80 16.66 8.12
CA LYS A 456 45.56 18.01 8.66
C LYS A 456 44.92 19.02 7.71
N SER A 457 44.71 18.69 6.43
CA SER A 457 44.08 19.59 5.45
C SER A 457 42.73 20.13 5.96
N THR A 458 41.99 19.30 6.72
CA THR A 458 40.78 19.68 7.46
C THR A 458 40.90 20.99 8.25
N TYR A 459 42.00 21.20 8.96
CA TYR A 459 42.20 22.33 9.88
C TYR A 459 42.77 23.58 9.20
N ILE A 460 43.23 23.43 7.96
CA ILE A 460 43.66 24.54 7.10
C ILE A 460 42.43 25.12 6.36
N LEU A 461 41.54 24.25 5.88
CA LEU A 461 40.37 24.64 5.08
C LEU A 461 39.16 25.10 5.91
N ARG A 462 39.06 24.74 7.20
CA ARG A 462 37.93 25.07 8.10
C ARG A 462 38.45 25.76 9.38
N PRO A 463 38.66 27.09 9.37
CA PRO A 463 39.33 27.81 10.47
C PRO A 463 38.52 27.89 11.79
N TRP A 464 37.24 27.51 11.77
CA TRP A 464 36.45 27.28 12.99
C TRP A 464 36.83 25.99 13.74
N MET A 465 37.66 25.12 13.15
CA MET A 465 38.10 23.87 13.76
C MET A 465 39.57 23.93 14.22
N LYS A 466 39.89 23.24 15.31
CA LYS A 466 41.25 23.16 15.87
C LYS A 466 41.79 21.74 15.74
N ASP A 467 43.07 21.61 15.38
CA ASP A 467 43.77 20.32 15.34
C ASP A 467 43.88 19.74 16.77
N PRO A 468 43.31 18.55 17.06
CA PRO A 468 43.36 17.93 18.38
C PRO A 468 44.70 17.21 18.66
N GLY A 469 45.67 17.24 17.73
CA GLY A 469 47.07 16.94 17.98
C GLY A 469 47.55 15.61 17.38
N THR A 470 47.11 14.47 17.92
CA THR A 470 47.57 13.14 17.46
C THR A 470 46.70 12.59 16.33
N GLU A 471 47.17 11.57 15.60
CA GLU A 471 46.41 11.00 14.48
C GLU A 471 45.10 10.36 14.97
N GLU A 472 45.15 9.67 16.10
CA GLU A 472 44.02 8.97 16.73
C GLU A 472 42.91 9.97 17.09
N LYS A 473 43.28 11.13 17.65
CA LYS A 473 42.32 12.20 17.95
C LYS A 473 41.76 12.87 16.70
N ARG A 474 42.51 12.91 15.58
CA ARG A 474 41.98 13.39 14.29
C ARG A 474 41.01 12.39 13.67
N ILE A 475 41.25 11.09 13.83
CA ILE A 475 40.33 10.01 13.46
C ILE A 475 39.05 10.10 14.31
N GLU A 476 39.18 10.23 15.64
CA GLU A 476 38.05 10.47 16.54
C GLU A 476 37.25 11.72 16.12
N HIS A 477 37.93 12.80 15.77
CA HIS A 477 37.29 14.03 15.29
C HIS A 477 36.57 13.85 13.94
N PHE A 478 37.08 13.01 13.04
CA PHE A 478 36.34 12.61 11.83
C PHE A 478 35.02 11.92 12.17
N HIS A 479 35.03 10.91 13.06
CA HIS A 479 33.80 10.25 13.53
C HIS A 479 32.83 11.21 14.24
N ASN A 480 33.36 12.17 15.00
CA ASN A 480 32.62 13.27 15.64
C ASN A 480 32.19 14.40 14.66
N SER A 481 32.44 14.26 13.35
CA SER A 481 32.02 15.21 12.30
C SER A 481 31.02 14.64 11.29
N LYS A 482 30.70 13.33 11.38
CA LYS A 482 29.78 12.65 10.47
C LYS A 482 28.33 13.14 10.64
N LEU A 483 27.62 13.23 9.52
CA LEU A 483 26.20 13.57 9.38
C LEU A 483 25.45 12.39 8.72
N HIS A 484 24.13 12.35 8.85
CA HIS A 484 23.28 11.32 8.23
C HIS A 484 21.87 11.88 7.97
N CYS A 485 21.33 11.64 6.77
CA CYS A 485 20.08 12.26 6.30
C CYS A 485 18.81 11.80 7.04
N SER A 486 18.86 10.71 7.80
CA SER A 486 17.75 10.25 8.63
C SER A 486 17.55 11.07 9.92
N VAL A 487 18.55 11.87 10.30
CA VAL A 487 18.58 12.67 11.53
C VAL A 487 18.12 14.09 11.20
N HIS A 488 17.11 14.58 11.93
CA HIS A 488 16.54 15.93 11.77
C HIS A 488 17.63 17.02 11.80
N HIS A 489 17.45 18.12 11.07
CA HIS A 489 18.42 19.22 10.89
C HIS A 489 19.79 18.86 10.24
N TYR A 490 19.98 17.68 9.63
CA TYR A 490 21.23 17.36 8.93
C TYR A 490 21.56 18.35 7.81
N GLU A 491 20.54 18.84 7.11
CA GLU A 491 20.65 19.78 6.01
C GLU A 491 21.07 21.17 6.50
N TYR A 492 20.66 21.57 7.70
CA TYR A 492 21.05 22.85 8.30
C TYR A 492 22.49 22.80 8.81
N ALA A 493 22.91 21.67 9.41
CA ALA A 493 24.31 21.45 9.79
C ALA A 493 25.24 21.44 8.56
N ALA A 494 24.84 20.75 7.48
CA ALA A 494 25.58 20.72 6.23
C ALA A 494 25.62 22.11 5.54
N ALA A 495 24.50 22.84 5.52
CA ALA A 495 24.44 24.19 4.96
C ALA A 495 25.27 25.19 5.76
N SER A 496 25.29 25.11 7.09
CA SER A 496 26.07 26.03 7.96
C SER A 496 27.55 25.98 7.60
N GLU A 497 28.09 24.77 7.44
CA GLU A 497 29.47 24.53 7.01
C GLU A 497 29.71 24.95 5.56
N LEU A 498 28.80 24.67 4.63
CA LEU A 498 28.95 24.98 3.20
C LEU A 498 28.84 26.48 2.89
N VAL A 499 27.90 27.19 3.55
CA VAL A 499 27.78 28.66 3.49
C VAL A 499 29.04 29.30 4.06
N ALA A 500 29.49 28.88 5.25
CA ALA A 500 30.71 29.41 5.86
C ALA A 500 31.95 29.13 4.99
N LEU A 501 32.06 27.95 4.37
CA LEU A 501 33.14 27.59 3.43
C LEU A 501 33.13 28.39 2.12
N THR A 502 31.99 29.01 1.78
CA THR A 502 31.82 29.83 0.57
C THR A 502 32.05 31.31 0.86
N GLY A 503 31.58 31.78 2.02
CA GLY A 503 31.70 33.17 2.48
C GLY A 503 33.05 33.54 3.13
N LEU A 504 34.04 32.63 3.12
CA LEU A 504 35.36 32.82 3.75
C LEU A 504 36.10 34.08 3.25
N ASP A 505 36.09 34.31 1.94
CA ASP A 505 36.82 35.43 1.32
C ASP A 505 36.09 36.77 1.52
N GLN A 506 34.75 36.75 1.57
CA GLN A 506 33.89 37.93 1.74
C GLN A 506 33.60 38.23 3.22
N GLN A 507 33.94 37.33 4.13
CA GLN A 507 33.66 37.40 5.58
C GLN A 507 32.16 37.60 5.89
N SER A 508 31.30 36.89 5.14
CA SER A 508 29.85 37.06 5.18
C SER A 508 29.11 35.74 5.01
N MET A 509 28.04 35.54 5.79
CA MET A 509 27.10 34.43 5.61
C MET A 509 26.04 34.70 4.55
N ASN A 510 26.03 35.89 3.93
CA ASN A 510 25.11 36.25 2.85
C ASN A 510 25.54 35.61 1.51
N VAL A 511 25.34 34.30 1.41
CA VAL A 511 25.72 33.45 0.27
C VAL A 511 24.46 32.84 -0.33
N ASP A 512 24.31 32.92 -1.66
CA ASP A 512 23.23 32.28 -2.40
C ASP A 512 23.62 30.89 -2.95
N LEU A 513 22.66 30.19 -3.58
CA LEU A 513 22.91 28.87 -4.14
C LEU A 513 23.88 28.92 -5.34
N GLU A 514 23.92 30.01 -6.11
CA GLU A 514 24.81 30.11 -7.27
C GLU A 514 26.27 30.23 -6.81
N ALA A 515 26.55 31.06 -5.79
CA ALA A 515 27.86 31.14 -5.17
C ALA A 515 28.33 29.78 -4.61
N ILE A 516 27.43 29.01 -3.98
CA ILE A 516 27.72 27.64 -3.53
C ILE A 516 28.05 26.71 -4.71
N LEU A 517 27.31 26.78 -5.82
CA LEU A 517 27.56 25.98 -7.01
C LEU A 517 28.89 26.36 -7.69
N GLN A 518 29.20 27.65 -7.80
CA GLN A 518 30.47 28.17 -8.32
C GLN A 518 31.67 27.73 -7.43
N ARG A 519 31.49 27.66 -6.11
CA ARG A 519 32.50 27.09 -5.20
C ARG A 519 32.59 25.56 -5.32
N TRP A 520 31.48 24.85 -5.48
CA TRP A 520 31.47 23.39 -5.60
C TRP A 520 32.23 22.91 -6.84
N ILE A 521 32.15 23.67 -7.94
CA ILE A 521 32.93 23.38 -9.15
C ILE A 521 34.38 23.85 -9.05
N SER A 522 34.70 24.90 -8.30
CA SER A 522 36.08 25.42 -8.23
C SER A 522 37.07 24.55 -7.44
N VAL A 523 36.59 23.57 -6.67
CA VAL A 523 37.39 22.71 -5.79
C VAL A 523 37.44 21.24 -6.25
N ASP A 524 38.44 20.50 -5.75
CA ASP A 524 38.48 19.04 -5.92
C ASP A 524 37.36 18.33 -5.12
N SER A 525 36.95 17.14 -5.57
CA SER A 525 35.91 16.33 -4.93
C SER A 525 36.20 15.96 -3.46
N HIS A 526 37.46 15.89 -3.01
CA HIS A 526 37.76 15.68 -1.58
C HIS A 526 37.41 16.90 -0.70
N GLN A 527 37.12 18.07 -1.29
CA GLN A 527 36.70 19.30 -0.60
C GLN A 527 35.20 19.58 -0.72
N THR A 528 34.42 18.58 -1.13
CA THR A 528 32.96 18.56 -1.13
C THR A 528 32.44 17.37 -0.32
N PHE A 529 31.12 17.22 -0.18
CA PHE A 529 30.55 16.24 0.75
C PHE A 529 30.90 14.78 0.38
N GLU A 530 31.66 14.10 1.23
CA GLU A 530 32.04 12.69 1.04
C GLU A 530 30.95 11.77 1.59
N GLY A 531 30.31 11.02 0.69
CA GLY A 531 29.23 10.09 1.00
C GLY A 531 29.74 8.67 1.25
N HIS A 532 29.48 8.16 2.44
CA HIS A 532 29.81 6.83 2.92
C HIS A 532 28.56 5.96 2.95
N LEU A 533 28.41 5.08 1.97
CA LEU A 533 27.19 4.28 1.79
C LEU A 533 27.35 2.86 2.39
N PRO A 534 26.28 2.03 2.43
CA PRO A 534 26.34 0.67 3.01
C PRO A 534 27.37 -0.24 2.32
N GLN A 535 27.76 -1.33 2.99
CA GLN A 535 28.84 -2.21 2.53
C GLN A 535 28.56 -2.85 1.16
N LEU A 536 27.29 -3.17 0.87
CA LEU A 536 26.80 -3.57 -0.44
C LEU A 536 25.57 -2.73 -0.83
N ILE A 537 25.47 -2.39 -2.12
CA ILE A 537 24.35 -1.68 -2.70
C ILE A 537 23.89 -2.45 -3.95
N PRO A 538 22.71 -3.10 -3.94
CA PRO A 538 22.19 -3.80 -5.11
C PRO A 538 21.92 -2.86 -6.31
N LEU A 539 21.90 -3.41 -7.53
CA LEU A 539 21.69 -2.60 -8.74
C LEU A 539 20.34 -1.86 -8.79
N ASP A 540 19.32 -2.27 -8.04
CA ASP A 540 18.02 -1.58 -7.98
C ASP A 540 18.01 -0.30 -7.11
N TYR A 541 19.12 -0.01 -6.41
CA TYR A 541 19.40 1.29 -5.80
C TYR A 541 20.15 2.26 -6.73
N ILE A 542 20.56 1.84 -7.93
CA ILE A 542 21.11 2.75 -8.94
C ILE A 542 19.95 3.48 -9.63
N ASP A 543 20.07 4.80 -9.75
CA ASP A 543 19.11 5.69 -10.41
C ASP A 543 19.50 5.90 -11.88
N ARG A 544 20.77 6.23 -12.15
CA ARG A 544 21.34 6.34 -13.50
C ARG A 544 22.78 5.86 -13.56
N VAL A 545 23.20 5.42 -14.75
CA VAL A 545 24.61 5.21 -15.11
C VAL A 545 24.92 6.05 -16.34
N TYR A 546 25.87 6.99 -16.22
CA TYR A 546 26.43 7.71 -17.35
C TYR A 546 27.72 7.03 -17.80
N ILE A 547 27.89 6.89 -19.11
CA ILE A 547 29.06 6.25 -19.73
C ILE A 547 29.31 6.88 -21.11
N SER A 548 30.57 7.12 -21.47
CA SER A 548 30.94 7.57 -22.81
C SER A 548 30.78 6.44 -23.83
N LYS A 549 30.48 6.75 -25.09
CA LYS A 549 30.27 5.73 -26.14
C LYS A 549 31.48 4.80 -26.29
N ASN A 550 32.68 5.35 -26.35
CA ASN A 550 33.92 4.58 -26.48
C ASN A 550 34.14 3.62 -25.30
N VAL A 551 33.90 4.06 -24.06
CA VAL A 551 34.02 3.17 -22.89
C VAL A 551 32.93 2.10 -22.89
N PHE A 552 31.69 2.43 -23.27
CA PHE A 552 30.61 1.43 -23.40
C PHE A 552 30.91 0.37 -24.46
N GLU A 553 31.37 0.78 -25.65
CA GLU A 553 31.73 -0.14 -26.74
C GLU A 553 32.96 -0.98 -26.41
N SER A 554 33.83 -0.51 -25.49
CA SER A 554 34.95 -1.29 -24.97
C SER A 554 34.56 -2.40 -23.97
N LEU A 555 33.38 -2.34 -23.35
CA LEU A 555 32.92 -3.36 -22.39
C LEU A 555 32.73 -4.73 -23.07
N SER A 556 32.88 -5.83 -22.33
CA SER A 556 32.57 -7.17 -22.86
C SER A 556 31.13 -7.23 -23.43
N PRO A 557 30.84 -8.04 -24.47
CA PRO A 557 29.49 -8.17 -25.03
C PRO A 557 28.43 -8.55 -23.99
N GLU A 558 28.80 -9.39 -23.03
CA GLU A 558 27.96 -9.82 -21.91
C GLU A 558 27.72 -8.67 -20.92
N ALA A 559 28.73 -7.84 -20.66
CA ALA A 559 28.59 -6.65 -19.84
C ALA A 559 27.71 -5.59 -20.52
N GLN A 560 27.88 -5.36 -21.84
CA GLN A 560 27.01 -4.48 -22.62
C GLN A 560 25.54 -4.95 -22.58
N GLN A 561 25.30 -6.25 -22.72
CA GLN A 561 23.96 -6.84 -22.64
C GLN A 561 23.39 -6.74 -21.21
N SER A 562 24.23 -6.98 -20.19
CA SER A 562 23.83 -6.93 -18.77
C SER A 562 23.47 -5.51 -18.33
N ALA A 563 24.27 -4.51 -18.70
CA ALA A 563 23.97 -3.09 -18.43
C ALA A 563 22.67 -2.64 -19.08
N LYS A 564 22.47 -2.94 -20.38
CA LYS A 564 21.22 -2.66 -21.11
C LYS A 564 20.02 -3.37 -20.48
N GLY A 565 20.18 -4.62 -20.03
CA GLY A 565 19.11 -5.40 -19.40
C GLY A 565 18.76 -4.98 -17.97
N ALA A 566 19.75 -4.54 -17.18
CA ALA A 566 19.57 -4.11 -15.80
C ALA A 566 19.00 -2.68 -15.72
N PHE A 567 19.63 -1.73 -16.41
CA PHE A 567 19.35 -0.30 -16.24
C PHE A 567 18.36 0.26 -17.27
N LYS A 568 18.30 -0.29 -18.49
CA LYS A 568 17.41 0.18 -19.57
C LYS A 568 17.54 1.70 -19.79
N ASP A 569 16.46 2.45 -19.59
CA ASP A 569 16.37 3.90 -19.77
C ASP A 569 17.24 4.69 -18.77
N SER A 570 17.70 4.06 -17.67
CA SER A 570 18.70 4.62 -16.75
C SER A 570 20.14 4.53 -17.27
N LEU A 571 20.41 3.88 -18.41
CA LEU A 571 21.75 3.77 -19.01
C LEU A 571 21.98 4.89 -20.03
N MET A 572 22.60 5.98 -19.58
CA MET A 572 22.90 7.17 -20.37
C MET A 572 24.24 6.99 -21.12
N ILE A 573 24.19 6.35 -22.29
CA ILE A 573 25.33 6.26 -23.21
C ILE A 573 25.47 7.61 -23.94
N SER A 574 26.49 8.38 -23.59
CA SER A 574 26.74 9.70 -24.17
C SER A 574 27.43 9.60 -25.53
N ILE A 575 27.05 10.48 -26.46
CA ILE A 575 27.74 10.64 -27.76
C ILE A 575 29.13 11.27 -27.63
N TYR A 576 29.44 11.87 -26.47
CA TYR A 576 30.76 12.42 -26.18
C TYR A 576 31.70 11.30 -25.73
N GLU A 577 32.87 11.24 -26.36
CA GLU A 577 33.94 10.32 -25.98
C GLU A 577 34.66 10.81 -24.72
N SER A 578 35.17 9.88 -23.92
CA SER A 578 36.12 10.22 -22.85
C SER A 578 37.56 10.07 -23.34
N ASP A 579 38.38 11.08 -23.03
CA ASP A 579 39.76 11.22 -23.50
C ASP A 579 40.71 10.68 -22.45
N GLU A 580 40.95 9.36 -22.47
CA GLU A 580 41.77 8.61 -21.48
C GLU A 580 43.21 9.15 -21.30
N THR A 581 43.65 10.07 -22.15
CA THR A 581 45.05 10.52 -22.25
C THR A 581 45.39 11.77 -21.44
N LYS A 582 44.42 12.45 -20.80
CA LYS A 582 44.64 13.80 -20.22
C LYS A 582 44.09 13.97 -18.81
N SER A 583 44.99 14.03 -17.82
CA SER A 583 44.70 14.43 -16.45
C SER A 583 44.77 15.96 -16.28
N GLY A 584 43.61 16.61 -16.09
CA GLY A 584 43.53 18.02 -15.72
C GLY A 584 43.51 18.18 -14.19
N THR A 585 44.27 19.15 -13.65
CA THR A 585 44.31 19.38 -12.19
C THR A 585 43.30 20.43 -11.71
N THR A 586 42.65 21.18 -12.61
CA THR A 586 41.61 22.16 -12.26
C THR A 586 40.35 22.02 -13.13
N LEU A 587 39.24 22.58 -12.64
CA LEU A 587 37.97 22.58 -13.37
C LEU A 587 38.04 23.28 -14.73
N LYS A 588 38.85 24.34 -14.88
CA LYS A 588 39.00 25.04 -16.17
C LYS A 588 39.57 24.13 -17.25
N ASP A 589 40.37 23.15 -16.86
CA ASP A 589 40.88 22.10 -17.74
C ASP A 589 39.79 21.06 -18.01
N ILE A 590 39.09 20.61 -16.95
CA ILE A 590 38.14 19.48 -16.99
C ILE A 590 36.82 19.83 -17.73
N LEU A 591 36.26 21.02 -17.54
CA LEU A 591 35.07 21.49 -18.27
C LEU A 591 35.37 21.95 -19.71
N GLY A 592 36.64 21.97 -20.11
CA GLY A 592 37.03 22.05 -21.52
C GLY A 592 36.67 20.77 -22.30
N TYR A 593 36.50 19.64 -21.61
CA TYR A 593 36.09 18.37 -22.23
C TYR A 593 34.57 18.19 -22.19
N THR A 594 34.00 17.71 -23.29
CA THR A 594 32.55 17.60 -23.50
C THR A 594 31.88 16.58 -22.60
N TYR A 595 32.49 15.40 -22.38
CA TYR A 595 31.88 14.35 -21.56
C TYR A 595 31.75 14.71 -20.06
N PRO A 596 32.81 15.16 -19.34
CA PRO A 596 32.68 15.56 -17.93
C PRO A 596 31.69 16.70 -17.73
N LYS A 597 31.68 17.69 -18.63
CA LYS A 597 30.74 18.81 -18.62
C LYS A 597 29.29 18.33 -18.80
N TYR A 598 29.02 17.49 -19.80
CA TYR A 598 27.70 16.91 -20.03
C TYR A 598 27.16 16.17 -18.80
N VAL A 599 28.00 15.35 -18.15
CA VAL A 599 27.59 14.65 -16.92
C VAL A 599 27.28 15.63 -15.79
N PHE A 600 28.11 16.67 -15.59
CA PHE A 600 27.84 17.70 -14.58
C PHE A 600 26.51 18.44 -14.82
N GLU A 601 26.22 18.83 -16.07
CA GLU A 601 24.97 19.49 -16.46
C GLU A 601 23.76 18.59 -16.19
N GLN A 602 23.83 17.31 -16.58
CA GLN A 602 22.78 16.32 -16.31
C GLN A 602 22.55 16.04 -14.82
N LEU A 603 23.59 16.08 -13.98
CA LEU A 603 23.47 15.96 -12.53
C LEU A 603 22.78 17.20 -11.93
N CYS A 604 23.12 18.39 -12.39
CA CYS A 604 22.51 19.64 -11.94
C CYS A 604 21.04 19.75 -12.35
N GLU A 605 20.69 19.34 -13.57
CA GLU A 605 19.29 19.20 -13.99
C GLU A 605 18.54 18.23 -13.06
N ALA A 606 19.06 17.02 -12.83
CA ALA A 606 18.41 16.02 -11.98
C ALA A 606 18.22 16.48 -10.52
N ILE A 607 19.13 17.31 -9.97
CA ILE A 607 18.97 17.93 -8.65
C ILE A 607 17.86 18.98 -8.65
N LYS A 608 17.84 19.91 -9.62
CA LYS A 608 16.76 20.91 -9.77
C LYS A 608 15.40 20.23 -9.93
N ASP A 609 15.35 19.16 -10.70
CA ASP A 609 14.17 18.34 -10.94
C ASP A 609 13.66 17.64 -9.67
N ARG A 610 14.52 17.38 -8.68
CA ARG A 610 14.15 16.87 -7.34
C ARG A 610 13.77 17.95 -6.36
N MET A 611 14.41 19.13 -6.37
CA MET A 611 14.00 20.27 -5.55
C MET A 611 12.52 20.64 -5.78
N ASN A 612 12.03 20.44 -7.01
CA ASN A 612 10.63 20.65 -7.39
C ASN A 612 9.67 19.51 -6.99
N LYS A 613 10.16 18.36 -6.53
CA LYS A 613 9.36 17.15 -6.23
C LYS A 613 9.30 16.92 -4.71
N GLN A 614 8.11 17.08 -4.13
CA GLN A 614 7.90 17.01 -2.67
C GLN A 614 8.11 15.62 -2.02
N ASN A 615 8.43 14.59 -2.80
CA ASN A 615 8.56 13.19 -2.33
C ASN A 615 10.00 12.87 -1.87
N ILE A 616 10.51 13.63 -0.90
CA ILE A 616 11.79 13.35 -0.24
C ILE A 616 11.51 12.48 1.00
N SER A 617 12.25 11.39 1.18
CA SER A 617 12.11 10.49 2.35
C SER A 617 12.37 11.25 3.67
N ARG A 618 11.70 10.82 4.75
CA ARG A 618 11.79 11.45 6.08
C ARG A 618 12.12 10.40 7.12
N GLY A 619 13.29 10.47 7.74
CA GLY A 619 13.77 9.40 8.62
C GLY A 619 14.21 8.17 7.83
N ILE A 620 14.20 6.99 8.47
CA ILE A 620 15.04 5.86 8.05
C ILE A 620 14.39 5.02 6.94
N VAL A 621 15.23 4.53 6.03
CA VAL A 621 14.88 3.68 4.88
C VAL A 621 15.79 2.46 4.84
N ILE A 622 15.23 1.26 4.96
CA ILE A 622 15.98 -0.01 4.89
C ILE A 622 15.09 -1.16 4.42
N THR A 623 15.67 -2.22 3.85
CA THR A 623 14.99 -3.51 3.76
C THR A 623 15.67 -4.46 4.73
N VAL A 624 14.99 -4.79 5.83
CA VAL A 624 15.49 -5.70 6.87
C VAL A 624 15.54 -7.11 6.31
N ALA A 625 16.65 -7.82 6.52
CA ALA A 625 16.83 -9.19 6.03
C ALA A 625 16.08 -10.21 6.90
N ALA A 626 15.53 -11.24 6.25
CA ALA A 626 15.04 -12.44 6.91
C ALA A 626 16.15 -13.08 7.75
N SER A 627 15.98 -13.09 9.08
CA SER A 627 17.01 -13.53 10.04
C SER A 627 16.42 -14.33 11.21
N GLU A 628 15.14 -14.69 11.16
CA GLU A 628 14.40 -15.31 12.28
C GLU A 628 14.56 -14.51 13.60
N PHE A 629 14.60 -13.18 13.47
CA PHE A 629 14.87 -12.18 14.52
C PHE A 629 16.26 -12.25 15.17
N GLY A 630 17.24 -12.95 14.58
CA GLY A 630 18.62 -13.05 15.10
C GLY A 630 19.55 -11.88 14.74
N GLU A 631 19.25 -11.12 13.68
CA GLU A 631 19.99 -9.90 13.32
C GLU A 631 19.23 -8.65 13.78
N HIS A 632 19.88 -7.80 14.58
CA HIS A 632 19.30 -6.57 15.10
C HIS A 632 19.97 -5.34 14.49
N ILE A 633 19.20 -4.55 13.75
CA ILE A 633 19.66 -3.33 13.10
C ILE A 633 19.38 -2.14 14.01
N ILE A 634 20.42 -1.48 14.50
CA ILE A 634 20.30 -0.34 15.41
C ILE A 634 20.00 0.95 14.63
N LEU A 635 19.16 1.82 15.19
CA LEU A 635 18.90 3.11 14.61
C LEU A 635 20.08 4.10 14.87
N PRO A 636 20.39 5.01 13.92
CA PRO A 636 21.42 6.03 14.05
C PRO A 636 21.06 7.18 15.00
N ILE A 637 19.89 7.13 15.64
CA ILE A 637 19.40 8.13 16.58
C ILE A 637 18.60 7.42 17.68
N THR A 638 18.83 7.82 18.93
CA THR A 638 18.07 7.33 20.09
C THR A 638 16.94 8.29 20.46
N ILE A 639 16.00 7.85 21.31
CA ILE A 639 14.83 8.65 21.71
C ILE A 639 15.27 9.97 22.39
N SER A 640 16.25 9.92 23.28
CA SER A 640 16.83 11.08 23.96
C SER A 640 17.56 12.04 22.99
N GLN A 641 18.25 11.49 21.98
CA GLN A 641 18.90 12.30 20.94
C GLN A 641 17.86 13.01 20.05
N ALA A 642 16.79 12.31 19.66
CA ALA A 642 15.68 12.91 18.92
C ALA A 642 14.98 14.00 19.74
N TYR A 643 14.77 13.77 21.04
CA TYR A 643 14.17 14.76 21.94
C TYR A 643 15.06 16.00 22.12
N ALA A 644 16.39 15.82 22.19
CA ALA A 644 17.33 16.94 22.26
C ALA A 644 17.28 17.83 21.01
N LEU A 645 17.11 17.27 19.82
CA LEU A 645 16.91 18.03 18.58
C LEU A 645 15.53 18.72 18.55
N TYR A 646 14.46 18.00 18.89
CA TYR A 646 13.09 18.55 18.98
C TYR A 646 12.99 19.75 19.95
N TYR A 647 13.72 19.71 21.06
CA TYR A 647 13.77 20.82 22.02
C TYR A 647 14.40 22.10 21.43
N LEU A 648 15.29 22.01 20.44
CA LEU A 648 15.83 23.19 19.75
C LEU A 648 14.73 23.96 19.00
N ASP A 649 13.81 23.24 18.37
CA ASP A 649 12.65 23.81 17.66
C ASP A 649 11.54 24.27 18.63
N LYS A 650 11.46 23.69 19.84
CA LYS A 650 10.43 24.01 20.85
C LYS A 650 11.00 24.20 22.27
N PRO A 651 11.69 25.33 22.56
CA PRO A 651 12.33 25.58 23.86
C PRO A 651 11.39 25.61 25.07
N GLN A 652 10.09 25.79 24.85
CA GLN A 652 9.04 25.73 25.87
C GLN A 652 8.74 24.30 26.37
N SER A 653 9.08 23.26 25.62
CA SER A 653 8.75 21.85 25.93
C SER A 653 9.80 21.18 26.85
N LYS A 654 10.28 21.91 27.87
CA LYS A 654 11.55 21.64 28.57
C LYS A 654 11.51 20.56 29.65
N ASP A 655 10.35 20.29 30.23
CA ASP A 655 10.20 19.44 31.42
C ASP A 655 10.15 17.93 31.13
N GLY A 656 10.87 17.48 30.09
CA GLY A 656 10.86 16.10 29.60
C GLY A 656 9.61 15.74 28.79
N HIS A 657 9.74 14.86 27.80
CA HIS A 657 8.58 14.34 27.08
C HIS A 657 7.81 13.32 27.93
N GLU A 658 6.49 13.48 28.05
CA GLU A 658 5.63 12.43 28.60
C GLU A 658 5.48 11.26 27.61
N PHE A 659 5.44 11.58 26.32
CA PHE A 659 5.18 10.66 25.24
C PHE A 659 6.25 10.70 24.14
N SER A 660 6.64 9.52 23.66
CA SER A 660 7.27 9.33 22.36
C SER A 660 6.29 8.69 21.38
N TYR A 661 6.38 9.10 20.12
CA TYR A 661 5.60 8.60 18.98
C TYR A 661 6.58 8.13 17.90
N ILE A 662 6.74 6.81 17.80
CA ILE A 662 7.57 6.20 16.75
C ILE A 662 6.64 5.84 15.60
N TYR A 663 6.82 6.48 14.45
CA TYR A 663 6.09 6.18 13.21
C TYR A 663 7.00 5.44 12.25
N TRP A 664 6.47 4.49 11.49
CA TRP A 664 7.18 3.86 10.37
C TRP A 664 6.19 3.34 9.33
N GLN A 665 6.68 3.19 8.11
CA GLN A 665 6.00 2.48 7.04
C GLN A 665 6.65 1.11 6.83
N ALA A 666 5.87 0.05 6.63
CA ALA A 666 6.40 -1.26 6.25
C ALA A 666 5.45 -2.04 5.32
N MET A 667 5.97 -3.02 4.58
CA MET A 667 5.17 -4.01 3.84
C MET A 667 5.33 -5.42 4.43
N TYR A 668 4.39 -6.31 4.12
CA TYR A 668 4.39 -7.75 4.48
C TYR A 668 4.34 -8.14 5.95
N GLY A 669 4.79 -7.28 6.87
CA GLY A 669 4.90 -7.60 8.29
C GLY A 669 5.94 -8.70 8.55
N ASP A 670 5.79 -9.43 9.65
CA ASP A 670 6.81 -10.33 10.21
C ASP A 670 8.09 -9.62 10.66
N MET A 671 7.90 -8.49 11.35
CA MET A 671 8.97 -7.65 11.88
C MET A 671 8.80 -7.35 13.36
N MET A 672 9.92 -7.12 14.04
CA MET A 672 9.96 -6.47 15.33
C MET A 672 10.52 -5.06 15.22
N LEU A 673 9.87 -4.14 15.91
CA LEU A 673 10.50 -2.93 16.43
C LEU A 673 10.71 -3.16 17.93
N THR A 674 11.96 -3.14 18.38
CA THR A 674 12.31 -3.30 19.80
C THR A 674 12.86 -2.00 20.33
N VAL A 675 12.42 -1.56 21.51
CA VAL A 675 12.97 -0.37 22.19
C VAL A 675 13.64 -0.82 23.49
N SER A 676 14.89 -0.44 23.71
CA SER A 676 15.74 -1.01 24.77
C SER A 676 16.53 0.04 25.56
N ASN A 677 16.89 -0.28 26.81
CA ASN A 677 17.77 0.57 27.63
C ASN A 677 19.22 0.55 27.16
N GLU A 678 19.67 -0.57 26.62
CA GLU A 678 21.02 -0.82 26.13
C GLU A 678 20.94 -1.39 24.70
N LYS A 679 22.09 -1.48 24.02
CA LYS A 679 22.15 -2.05 22.67
C LYS A 679 21.95 -3.56 22.73
N ILE A 680 21.15 -4.09 21.82
CA ILE A 680 21.03 -5.53 21.62
C ILE A 680 22.21 -6.00 20.77
N GLU A 681 23.14 -6.74 21.36
CA GLU A 681 24.30 -7.33 20.68
C GLU A 681 24.13 -8.86 20.57
N SER A 682 24.12 -9.38 19.35
CA SER A 682 23.74 -10.78 19.06
C SER A 682 24.80 -11.77 19.55
N GLY A 683 24.56 -12.40 20.69
CA GLY A 683 25.38 -13.49 21.23
C GLY A 683 25.82 -13.34 22.69
N GLU A 684 25.57 -12.19 23.33
CA GLU A 684 25.93 -11.97 24.74
C GLU A 684 24.71 -12.00 25.67
N GLU A 685 24.84 -12.66 26.83
CA GLU A 685 23.81 -12.70 27.87
C GLU A 685 23.83 -11.41 28.71
N ASN A 686 23.21 -10.34 28.20
CA ASN A 686 23.05 -9.10 28.97
C ASN A 686 21.85 -9.20 29.94
N PHE A 687 22.13 -9.59 31.19
CA PHE A 687 21.14 -9.70 32.28
C PHE A 687 20.43 -8.38 32.66
N ASN A 688 20.96 -7.22 32.24
CA ASN A 688 20.36 -5.90 32.50
C ASN A 688 19.52 -5.36 31.33
N LEU A 689 19.44 -6.10 30.22
CA LEU A 689 18.77 -5.66 28.99
C LEU A 689 17.24 -5.67 29.17
N GLN A 690 16.67 -4.49 29.36
CA GLN A 690 15.23 -4.25 29.38
C GLN A 690 14.75 -3.86 27.98
N CYS A 691 13.78 -4.61 27.45
CA CYS A 691 13.26 -4.45 26.09
C CYS A 691 11.73 -4.38 26.08
N LEU A 692 11.20 -3.42 25.31
CA LEU A 692 9.83 -3.38 24.83
C LEU A 692 9.79 -4.01 23.43
N ILE A 693 9.10 -5.13 23.27
CA ILE A 693 8.89 -5.78 21.97
C ILE A 693 7.57 -5.30 21.37
N CYS A 694 7.63 -4.75 20.16
CA CYS A 694 6.47 -4.50 19.29
C CYS A 694 6.59 -5.40 18.04
N TYR A 695 5.86 -6.52 18.01
CA TYR A 695 5.83 -7.45 16.88
C TYR A 695 4.63 -7.20 15.97
N ILE A 696 4.89 -7.13 14.67
CA ILE A 696 3.91 -7.00 13.59
C ILE A 696 3.88 -8.32 12.84
N ALA A 697 2.73 -9.00 12.82
CA ALA A 697 2.58 -10.32 12.23
C ALA A 697 2.81 -10.38 10.71
N VAL A 698 3.09 -11.56 10.17
CA VAL A 698 2.99 -11.83 8.72
C VAL A 698 1.62 -11.37 8.20
N LYS A 699 1.57 -10.69 7.06
CA LYS A 699 0.30 -10.23 6.46
C LYS A 699 -0.68 -11.41 6.24
N PRO A 700 -2.00 -11.20 6.40
CA PRO A 700 -2.98 -12.27 6.26
C PRO A 700 -3.01 -12.86 4.85
N SER A 701 -3.38 -14.14 4.75
CA SER A 701 -3.66 -14.78 3.47
C SER A 701 -4.93 -14.19 2.85
N THR A 702 -4.82 -13.73 1.59
CA THR A 702 -5.94 -13.24 0.78
C THR A 702 -6.46 -14.31 -0.20
N VAL A 703 -5.94 -15.53 -0.12
CA VAL A 703 -6.32 -16.66 -1.00
C VAL A 703 -7.62 -17.33 -0.55
N THR A 704 -7.93 -17.26 0.75
CA THR A 704 -9.13 -17.86 1.37
C THR A 704 -10.09 -16.79 1.87
N GLU A 705 -11.40 -17.02 1.74
CA GLU A 705 -12.44 -16.12 2.25
C GLU A 705 -12.47 -16.05 3.78
N ASN A 706 -12.09 -17.15 4.44
CA ASN A 706 -11.81 -17.18 5.86
C ASN A 706 -10.57 -16.32 6.15
N TYR A 707 -10.82 -15.15 6.75
CA TYR A 707 -9.77 -14.26 7.23
C TYR A 707 -8.97 -14.91 8.36
N TYR A 708 -7.66 -15.02 8.17
CA TYR A 708 -6.73 -15.51 9.18
C TYR A 708 -5.45 -14.67 9.19
N GLU A 709 -5.01 -14.31 10.40
CA GLU A 709 -3.88 -13.46 10.72
C GLU A 709 -3.15 -14.06 11.94
N GLY A 710 -1.82 -13.96 11.98
CA GLY A 710 -1.02 -14.28 13.18
C GLY A 710 -1.05 -13.14 14.21
N TYR A 711 -0.77 -13.43 15.48
CA TYR A 711 -0.85 -12.39 16.52
C TYR A 711 0.20 -11.28 16.33
N SER A 712 -0.24 -10.06 16.05
CA SER A 712 0.57 -8.85 16.31
C SER A 712 0.48 -8.54 17.80
N TYR A 713 1.58 -8.14 18.46
CA TYR A 713 1.63 -8.07 19.93
C TYR A 713 2.60 -7.04 20.52
N LEU A 714 2.33 -6.68 21.78
CA LEU A 714 3.24 -5.98 22.68
C LEU A 714 3.68 -6.92 23.81
N ASN A 715 4.97 -6.90 24.14
CA ASN A 715 5.54 -7.69 25.23
C ASN A 715 6.75 -7.01 25.88
N ASP A 716 7.13 -7.47 27.07
CA ASP A 716 8.50 -7.36 27.60
C ASP A 716 9.33 -8.59 27.19
N GLY A 717 10.59 -8.66 27.63
CA GLY A 717 11.50 -9.76 27.31
C GLY A 717 12.31 -9.53 26.03
N LEU A 718 12.98 -10.58 25.55
CA LEU A 718 14.05 -10.48 24.55
C LEU A 718 13.58 -10.97 23.16
N PRO A 719 13.97 -10.32 22.05
CA PRO A 719 13.39 -10.58 20.72
C PRO A 719 13.42 -12.05 20.27
N TYR A 720 14.53 -12.75 20.53
CA TYR A 720 14.71 -14.16 20.18
C TYR A 720 13.77 -15.13 20.94
N GLN A 721 13.02 -14.64 21.95
CA GLN A 721 11.96 -15.41 22.60
C GLN A 721 10.68 -15.51 21.72
N HIS A 722 10.65 -14.86 20.54
CA HIS A 722 9.50 -14.83 19.62
C HIS A 722 8.80 -16.19 19.44
N GLY A 723 9.55 -17.23 19.02
CA GLY A 723 8.99 -18.55 18.75
C GLY A 723 8.35 -19.19 19.98
N ASN A 724 8.94 -18.99 21.16
CA ASN A 724 8.39 -19.47 22.42
C ASN A 724 7.13 -18.70 22.82
N ASN A 725 7.14 -17.36 22.69
CA ASN A 725 6.00 -16.50 23.00
C ASN A 725 4.80 -16.82 22.09
N VAL A 726 5.04 -17.08 20.80
CA VAL A 726 4.00 -17.49 19.84
C VAL A 726 3.49 -18.90 20.14
N ALA A 727 4.37 -19.88 20.36
CA ALA A 727 3.98 -21.26 20.65
C ALA A 727 3.22 -21.43 21.98
N ALA A 728 3.63 -20.70 23.02
CA ALA A 728 2.96 -20.69 24.33
C ALA A 728 1.81 -19.68 24.41
N VAL A 729 1.60 -18.87 23.36
CA VAL A 729 0.58 -17.81 23.27
C VAL A 729 0.71 -16.75 24.40
N GLN A 730 1.95 -16.50 24.83
CA GLN A 730 2.31 -15.60 25.95
C GLN A 730 2.58 -14.19 25.42
N PHE A 731 1.64 -13.27 25.69
CA PHE A 731 1.69 -11.88 25.25
C PHE A 731 1.04 -10.96 26.30
N LYS A 732 1.59 -9.77 26.56
CA LYS A 732 0.96 -8.76 27.45
C LYS A 732 -0.31 -8.16 26.82
N ALA A 733 -0.26 -7.84 25.53
CA ALA A 733 -1.41 -7.45 24.71
C ALA A 733 -1.20 -7.90 23.26
N LYS A 734 -2.28 -8.25 22.56
CA LYS A 734 -2.23 -8.78 21.18
C LYS A 734 -3.50 -8.50 20.39
N SER A 735 -3.42 -8.60 19.07
CA SER A 735 -4.57 -8.74 18.17
C SER A 735 -4.26 -9.76 17.07
N ASN A 736 -5.30 -10.41 16.55
CA ASN A 736 -5.29 -11.21 15.32
C ASN A 736 -6.33 -10.70 14.30
N THR A 737 -6.67 -9.41 14.40
CA THR A 737 -7.46 -8.64 13.42
C THR A 737 -6.81 -7.28 13.12
N PHE A 738 -5.51 -7.15 13.40
CA PHE A 738 -4.74 -5.93 13.20
C PHE A 738 -4.59 -5.55 11.73
N TYR A 739 -4.72 -6.46 10.76
CA TYR A 739 -4.71 -6.15 9.33
C TYR A 739 -6.11 -6.02 8.70
N ARG A 740 -7.18 -6.07 9.50
CA ARG A 740 -8.56 -6.17 9.00
C ARG A 740 -9.00 -4.86 8.35
N GLY A 741 -9.23 -4.88 7.04
CA GLY A 741 -9.54 -3.69 6.25
C GLY A 741 -8.34 -2.81 5.87
N CYS A 742 -7.10 -3.21 6.16
CA CYS A 742 -5.90 -2.51 5.70
C CYS A 742 -5.56 -2.86 4.24
N ASN A 743 -4.88 -2.00 3.48
CA ASN A 743 -4.43 -2.27 2.11
C ASN A 743 -3.16 -3.16 2.14
N THR A 744 -3.33 -4.48 2.16
CA THR A 744 -2.21 -5.43 2.41
C THR A 744 -1.28 -5.67 1.20
N GLU A 745 -1.38 -4.83 0.17
CA GLU A 745 -0.56 -4.89 -1.04
C GLU A 745 0.33 -3.63 -1.25
N ASP A 746 0.30 -2.70 -0.30
CA ASP A 746 1.13 -1.49 -0.26
C ASP A 746 1.77 -1.33 1.14
N TYR A 747 2.44 -0.20 1.40
CA TYR A 747 2.96 0.15 2.73
C TYR A 747 1.84 0.47 3.73
N PHE A 748 1.91 -0.13 4.91
CA PHE A 748 1.12 0.30 6.07
C PHE A 748 1.95 1.33 6.86
N THR A 749 1.33 2.43 7.29
CA THR A 749 1.94 3.32 8.30
C THR A 749 1.48 2.86 9.68
N PHE A 750 2.42 2.62 10.59
CA PHE A 750 2.18 2.27 11.99
C PHE A 750 2.56 3.42 12.93
N CYS A 751 2.00 3.39 14.13
CA CYS A 751 2.36 4.29 15.23
C CYS A 751 2.51 3.48 16.52
N LEU A 752 3.68 3.57 17.16
CA LEU A 752 3.92 3.11 18.52
C LEU A 752 4.03 4.33 19.45
N LYS A 753 3.00 4.54 20.26
CA LYS A 753 2.99 5.55 21.32
C LYS A 753 3.52 4.94 22.62
N ILE A 754 4.51 5.58 23.23
CA ILE A 754 5.14 5.17 24.50
C ILE A 754 4.93 6.28 25.53
N GLY A 755 4.28 5.98 26.65
CA GLY A 755 4.07 6.88 27.79
C GLY A 755 5.06 6.62 28.91
N HIS A 756 6.19 7.35 28.89
CA HIS A 756 7.35 7.09 29.76
C HIS A 756 7.04 7.29 31.26
N ARG A 757 6.07 8.15 31.59
CA ARG A 757 5.60 8.37 32.98
C ARG A 757 4.45 7.45 33.39
N THR A 758 3.62 7.03 32.46
CA THR A 758 2.38 6.29 32.73
C THR A 758 2.53 4.77 32.64
N GLY A 759 3.63 4.28 32.05
CA GLY A 759 3.81 2.85 31.75
C GLY A 759 3.00 2.37 30.54
N GLN A 760 2.23 3.26 29.90
CA GLN A 760 1.30 2.89 28.84
C GLN A 760 2.00 2.82 27.47
N VAL A 761 1.77 1.72 26.74
CA VAL A 761 2.18 1.57 25.35
C VAL A 761 0.94 1.29 24.50
N THR A 762 0.84 1.96 23.36
CA THR A 762 -0.22 1.73 22.36
C THR A 762 0.39 1.60 20.97
N LEU A 763 0.18 0.44 20.34
CA LEU A 763 0.43 0.20 18.92
C LEU A 763 -0.89 0.37 18.15
N SER A 764 -0.87 1.18 17.08
CA SER A 764 -2.00 1.35 16.16
C SER A 764 -1.55 1.57 14.72
N HIS A 765 -2.52 1.57 13.80
CA HIS A 765 -2.33 2.13 12.46
C HIS A 765 -2.23 3.65 12.48
N ALA A 766 -1.70 4.18 11.40
CA ALA A 766 -1.63 5.57 11.01
C ALA A 766 -1.78 5.68 9.48
N GLY A 767 -1.82 6.90 8.94
CA GLY A 767 -2.08 7.15 7.52
C GLY A 767 -3.46 6.63 7.08
N SER A 768 -3.61 6.27 5.80
CA SER A 768 -4.89 5.88 5.21
C SER A 768 -5.56 4.67 5.87
N ASN A 769 -4.76 3.69 6.30
CA ASN A 769 -5.24 2.47 6.94
C ASN A 769 -5.98 2.76 8.25
N GLY A 770 -5.61 3.82 8.96
CA GLY A 770 -6.26 4.28 10.19
C GLY A 770 -7.71 4.77 10.00
N ILE A 771 -8.21 4.90 8.76
CA ILE A 771 -9.62 5.22 8.43
C ILE A 771 -10.51 3.96 8.43
N TYR A 772 -9.93 2.80 8.15
CA TYR A 772 -10.65 1.53 7.93
C TYR A 772 -10.36 0.48 9.01
N ASN A 773 -9.23 0.61 9.72
CA ASN A 773 -8.97 -0.16 10.92
C ASN A 773 -8.64 0.78 12.10
N HIS A 774 -9.40 0.64 13.18
CA HIS A 774 -9.22 1.38 14.42
C HIS A 774 -8.69 0.49 15.56
N GLU A 775 -8.30 -0.74 15.26
CA GLU A 775 -7.71 -1.69 16.21
C GLU A 775 -6.46 -1.12 16.89
N LYS A 776 -6.35 -1.32 18.20
CA LYS A 776 -5.26 -0.84 19.04
C LYS A 776 -4.79 -1.94 19.97
N ILE A 777 -3.51 -2.30 19.88
CA ILE A 777 -2.87 -3.19 20.83
C ILE A 777 -2.29 -2.31 21.93
N GLN A 778 -2.84 -2.38 23.14
CA GLN A 778 -2.52 -1.46 24.22
C GLN A 778 -2.27 -2.21 25.53
N TYR A 779 -1.22 -1.82 26.25
CA TYR A 779 -0.87 -2.37 27.56
C TYR A 779 -0.35 -1.27 28.50
N GLN A 780 -0.33 -1.54 29.80
CA GLN A 780 0.29 -0.68 30.80
C GLN A 780 1.26 -1.51 31.64
N PHE A 781 2.56 -1.29 31.42
CA PHE A 781 3.64 -1.95 32.14
C PHE A 781 3.83 -1.36 33.53
N ASN A 782 4.08 -2.21 34.53
CA ASN A 782 4.56 -1.73 35.83
C ASN A 782 6.04 -1.34 35.70
N LYS A 783 6.45 -0.26 36.35
CA LYS A 783 7.86 0.19 36.36
C LYS A 783 8.85 -0.83 36.95
N ALA A 784 8.35 -1.80 37.72
CA ALA A 784 9.12 -2.93 38.23
C ALA A 784 9.35 -4.04 37.18
N ASP A 785 8.43 -4.21 36.21
CA ASP A 785 8.55 -5.20 35.13
C ASP A 785 9.39 -4.62 33.98
N LEU A 786 9.02 -3.42 33.52
CA LEU A 786 9.65 -2.73 32.40
C LEU A 786 9.60 -1.21 32.61
N ASP A 787 10.76 -0.59 32.81
CA ASP A 787 10.87 0.84 33.06
C ASP A 787 10.96 1.63 31.74
N LEU A 788 9.81 2.00 31.18
CA LEU A 788 9.72 2.79 29.94
C LEU A 788 10.48 4.13 30.00
N SER A 789 10.82 4.64 31.19
CA SER A 789 11.63 5.86 31.34
C SER A 789 13.15 5.65 31.16
N LYS A 790 13.61 4.40 30.96
CA LYS A 790 15.01 4.04 30.67
C LYS A 790 15.26 3.58 29.23
N LEU A 791 14.23 3.34 28.44
CA LEU A 791 14.37 2.84 27.08
C LEU A 791 14.74 3.99 26.13
N ASP A 792 15.82 3.83 25.37
CA ASP A 792 16.41 4.88 24.54
C ASP A 792 16.79 4.40 23.12
N PHE A 793 17.39 3.22 23.02
CA PHE A 793 17.76 2.61 21.75
C PHE A 793 16.54 2.00 21.06
N ILE A 794 16.56 2.01 19.73
CA ILE A 794 15.57 1.33 18.90
C ILE A 794 16.31 0.37 17.97
N HIS A 795 15.75 -0.82 17.81
CA HIS A 795 16.26 -1.89 16.96
C HIS A 795 15.16 -2.41 16.03
N LEU A 796 15.54 -2.81 14.81
CA LEU A 796 14.69 -3.51 13.85
C LEU A 796 15.22 -4.93 13.61
N SER A 797 14.32 -5.91 13.49
CA SER A 797 14.63 -7.27 13.03
C SER A 797 13.43 -7.90 12.32
N ALA A 798 13.66 -8.93 11.51
CA ALA A 798 12.64 -9.61 10.71
C ALA A 798 12.73 -11.14 10.80
N GLY A 799 11.60 -11.80 10.62
CA GLY A 799 11.44 -13.24 10.76
C GLY A 799 11.90 -14.03 9.53
N ALA A 800 10.96 -14.73 8.91
CA ALA A 800 11.23 -15.67 7.81
C ALA A 800 11.25 -15.02 6.41
N GLN A 801 10.97 -13.71 6.33
CA GLN A 801 10.88 -12.92 5.10
C GLN A 801 11.56 -11.55 5.24
N ASP A 802 12.01 -10.99 4.12
CA ASP A 802 12.60 -9.64 4.09
C ASP A 802 11.50 -8.57 4.23
N VAL A 803 11.74 -7.55 5.05
CA VAL A 803 10.74 -6.51 5.36
C VAL A 803 11.25 -5.12 4.94
N PRO A 804 10.67 -4.48 3.91
CA PRO A 804 10.99 -3.11 3.57
C PRO A 804 10.36 -2.17 4.59
N VAL A 805 11.20 -1.42 5.31
CA VAL A 805 10.83 -0.35 6.23
C VAL A 805 11.17 0.99 5.58
N ARG A 806 10.27 1.96 5.69
CA ARG A 806 10.39 3.32 5.14
C ARG A 806 9.93 4.36 6.15
N ASN A 807 10.45 5.57 6.01
CA ASN A 807 10.07 6.75 6.77
C ASN A 807 9.97 6.56 8.30
N LEU A 808 10.87 5.76 8.90
CA LEU A 808 10.87 5.58 10.36
C LEU A 808 11.37 6.86 11.05
N THR A 809 10.51 7.48 11.84
CA THR A 809 10.78 8.74 12.57
C THR A 809 10.37 8.65 14.04
N ILE A 810 11.09 9.39 14.90
CA ILE A 810 10.79 9.55 16.33
C ILE A 810 10.25 10.98 16.54
N ASN A 811 9.09 11.10 17.18
CA ASN A 811 8.39 12.38 17.40
C ASN A 811 7.89 12.46 18.84
N PHE A 812 7.62 13.67 19.34
CA PHE A 812 7.14 13.92 20.73
C PHE A 812 5.74 14.53 20.78
N GLU A 813 5.15 14.73 19.60
CA GLU A 813 3.77 15.10 19.36
C GLU A 813 3.21 14.17 18.27
N PRO A 814 1.89 13.90 18.23
CA PRO A 814 1.28 13.15 17.14
C PRO A 814 1.29 13.97 15.85
N ILE A 815 1.77 13.40 14.74
CA ILE A 815 1.76 14.05 13.42
C ILE A 815 0.31 14.07 12.90
N PRO A 816 -0.35 15.24 12.73
CA PRO A 816 -1.77 15.28 12.36
C PRO A 816 -2.05 14.72 10.96
N GLU A 817 -1.12 14.91 10.02
CA GLU A 817 -1.22 14.36 8.65
C GLU A 817 -1.27 12.82 8.63
N LEU A 818 -0.73 12.15 9.65
CA LEU A 818 -0.74 10.69 9.80
C LEU A 818 -1.92 10.16 10.64
N HIS A 819 -2.83 11.03 11.08
CA HIS A 819 -4.08 10.65 11.74
C HIS A 819 -5.29 11.28 11.02
N PRO A 820 -5.51 10.95 9.72
CA PRO A 820 -6.60 11.52 8.94
C PRO A 820 -7.96 11.17 9.56
N SER A 821 -8.76 12.21 9.84
CA SER A 821 -10.10 12.06 10.40
C SER A 821 -11.14 11.75 9.31
N ILE A 822 -12.27 11.21 9.75
CA ILE A 822 -13.49 11.14 8.96
C ILE A 822 -14.32 12.42 9.14
N ASP A 823 -15.33 12.58 8.28
CA ASP A 823 -16.39 13.54 8.49
C ASP A 823 -17.49 12.88 9.34
N THR A 824 -17.54 13.24 10.62
CA THR A 824 -18.52 12.73 11.59
C THR A 824 -19.88 13.42 11.52
N GLU A 825 -19.98 14.55 10.79
CA GLU A 825 -21.23 15.28 10.60
C GLU A 825 -22.01 14.76 9.40
N PHE A 826 -21.30 14.26 8.37
CA PHE A 826 -21.90 13.60 7.22
C PHE A 826 -22.66 12.34 7.63
N LYS A 827 -23.95 12.28 7.28
CA LYS A 827 -24.80 11.11 7.42
C LYS A 827 -25.56 10.84 6.13
N LYS A 828 -25.83 9.56 5.85
CA LYS A 828 -26.68 9.12 4.75
C LYS A 828 -28.05 8.73 5.30
N ASP A 829 -29.13 9.17 4.66
CA ASP A 829 -30.49 8.78 5.09
C ASP A 829 -30.73 7.30 4.77
N THR A 830 -30.91 6.52 5.84
CA THR A 830 -31.21 5.09 5.84
C THR A 830 -32.36 4.75 6.78
N TYR A 831 -33.09 5.76 7.30
CA TYR A 831 -34.03 5.61 8.41
C TYR A 831 -35.05 4.46 8.19
N ARG A 832 -35.59 4.35 6.97
CA ARG A 832 -36.55 3.30 6.55
C ARG A 832 -35.99 1.86 6.61
N LEU A 833 -34.66 1.69 6.54
CA LEU A 833 -34.00 0.39 6.70
C LEU A 833 -33.75 0.07 8.17
N ILE A 834 -33.50 1.09 9.00
CA ILE A 834 -33.36 0.94 10.44
C ILE A 834 -34.71 0.53 11.06
N GLU A 835 -35.83 1.14 10.62
CA GLU A 835 -37.19 0.73 11.02
C GLU A 835 -37.47 -0.75 10.68
N LYS A 836 -37.10 -1.20 9.47
CA LYS A 836 -37.21 -2.60 9.04
C LYS A 836 -36.43 -3.56 9.96
N ASN A 837 -35.25 -3.14 10.43
CA ASN A 837 -34.40 -3.93 11.33
C ASN A 837 -34.81 -3.85 12.81
N LEU A 838 -35.69 -2.91 13.18
CA LEU A 838 -36.29 -2.79 14.52
C LEU A 838 -37.59 -3.60 14.68
N ALA A 839 -38.22 -4.03 13.59
CA ALA A 839 -39.41 -4.86 13.63
C ALA A 839 -39.09 -6.30 14.09
N PRO A 840 -39.84 -6.88 15.05
CA PRO A 840 -39.54 -8.21 15.58
C PRO A 840 -39.85 -9.31 14.54
N SER A 841 -38.85 -10.11 14.18
CA SER A 841 -39.05 -11.32 13.39
C SER A 841 -39.74 -12.41 14.23
N PHE A 842 -41.00 -12.71 13.89
CA PHE A 842 -41.69 -13.88 14.44
C PHE A 842 -41.14 -15.17 13.81
N TYR A 843 -41.19 -16.25 14.61
CA TYR A 843 -40.61 -17.57 14.35
C TYR A 843 -40.74 -18.09 12.91
N ALA A 844 -39.62 -18.56 12.36
CA ALA A 844 -39.57 -19.44 11.20
C ALA A 844 -38.77 -20.71 11.53
N ASN A 845 -39.44 -21.72 12.11
CA ASN A 845 -38.90 -23.08 12.14
C ASN A 845 -39.04 -23.72 10.75
N PRO A 846 -38.04 -24.46 10.25
CA PRO A 846 -38.06 -25.00 8.88
C PRO A 846 -38.81 -26.34 8.78
N THR A 847 -40.03 -26.33 8.24
CA THR A 847 -40.78 -27.55 7.85
C THR A 847 -41.47 -27.42 6.48
N LEU A 848 -41.82 -28.57 5.87
CA LEU A 848 -41.98 -28.72 4.43
C LEU A 848 -43.36 -28.32 3.84
N SER A 849 -43.31 -27.42 2.85
CA SER A 849 -43.92 -27.58 1.50
C SER A 849 -45.45 -27.48 1.27
N THR A 850 -45.80 -27.42 -0.02
CA THR A 850 -47.10 -27.64 -0.71
C THR A 850 -48.18 -26.52 -0.82
N THR A 851 -48.31 -26.05 -2.07
CA THR A 851 -49.57 -25.83 -2.85
C THR A 851 -50.54 -24.65 -2.64
N ASN A 852 -50.86 -24.03 -3.79
CA ASN A 852 -52.18 -23.53 -4.24
C ASN A 852 -52.88 -22.32 -3.57
N ARG A 853 -52.59 -21.15 -4.16
CA ARG A 853 -53.54 -20.22 -4.81
C ARG A 853 -54.94 -19.97 -4.20
N SER A 854 -55.18 -18.65 -4.05
CA SER A 854 -56.37 -17.91 -4.52
C SER A 854 -57.58 -17.72 -3.58
N THR A 855 -57.71 -16.49 -3.09
CA THR A 855 -58.85 -15.62 -3.51
C THR A 855 -58.46 -14.14 -3.45
N ARG A 856 -59.20 -13.27 -4.16
CA ARG A 856 -59.03 -11.81 -4.15
C ARG A 856 -60.14 -11.15 -3.34
N ALA A 857 -59.78 -10.27 -2.41
CA ALA A 857 -60.63 -9.14 -2.03
C ALA A 857 -60.15 -7.88 -2.79
N ARG A 858 -61.05 -6.93 -3.08
CA ARG A 858 -60.73 -5.68 -3.80
C ARG A 858 -60.57 -4.53 -2.80
N ILE A 859 -59.51 -3.74 -2.95
CA ILE A 859 -59.45 -2.34 -2.48
C ILE A 859 -58.90 -1.51 -3.65
N ASN A 860 -59.57 -0.42 -3.99
CA ASN A 860 -59.14 0.55 -5.02
C ASN A 860 -58.53 1.77 -4.31
N ILE A 861 -57.20 1.92 -4.33
CA ILE A 861 -56.49 3.19 -4.10
C ILE A 861 -55.39 3.30 -5.19
N SER A 862 -54.98 4.53 -5.52
CA SER A 862 -54.27 4.89 -6.75
C SER A 862 -52.75 4.64 -6.75
N SER A 863 -52.25 4.41 -7.97
CA SER A 863 -50.89 4.73 -8.48
C SER A 863 -49.65 4.08 -7.84
N ASN A 864 -49.11 3.11 -8.58
CA ASN A 864 -47.71 2.61 -8.60
C ASN A 864 -47.21 1.74 -7.44
N ILE A 865 -46.15 0.96 -7.75
CA ILE A 865 -45.49 -0.09 -6.92
C ILE A 865 -46.37 -1.38 -6.86
N ASP A 866 -45.89 -2.62 -6.98
CA ASP A 866 -44.51 -3.17 -6.90
C ASP A 866 -44.18 -4.29 -7.94
N ALA A 867 -42.96 -4.83 -7.89
CA ALA A 867 -42.45 -6.03 -8.58
C ALA A 867 -42.85 -7.35 -7.84
N PRO A 868 -42.46 -8.56 -8.31
CA PRO A 868 -41.07 -9.09 -8.26
C PRO A 868 -40.66 -9.79 -9.60
N VAL A 869 -39.49 -10.40 -9.84
CA VAL A 869 -38.55 -11.17 -9.00
C VAL A 869 -37.09 -11.01 -9.49
N VAL A 870 -36.20 -10.52 -8.60
CA VAL A 870 -34.74 -10.81 -8.46
C VAL A 870 -33.78 -10.64 -9.67
N LEU A 871 -34.23 -10.40 -10.90
CA LEU A 871 -33.38 -10.47 -12.11
C LEU A 871 -33.14 -9.14 -12.86
N SER A 872 -33.46 -8.00 -12.25
CA SER A 872 -32.95 -6.68 -12.66
C SER A 872 -31.63 -6.30 -11.96
N ARG A 873 -30.95 -7.29 -11.37
CA ARG A 873 -29.66 -7.21 -10.66
C ARG A 873 -28.74 -6.12 -11.21
N ILE A 874 -28.15 -5.34 -10.30
CA ILE A 874 -26.84 -4.68 -10.49
C ILE A 874 -26.82 -3.58 -11.59
N ARG A 875 -27.96 -3.24 -12.19
CA ARG A 875 -27.98 -2.39 -13.40
C ARG A 875 -27.45 -0.97 -13.22
N ASP A 876 -27.47 -0.47 -11.99
CA ASP A 876 -27.01 0.87 -11.59
C ASP A 876 -25.89 0.84 -10.53
N ILE A 877 -25.16 -0.28 -10.38
CA ILE A 877 -24.26 -0.52 -9.22
C ILE A 877 -23.13 0.51 -9.03
N LEU A 878 -22.86 1.35 -10.04
CA LEU A 878 -22.01 2.53 -9.96
C LEU A 878 -22.71 3.70 -10.68
N CYS A 879 -23.39 4.59 -9.94
CA CYS A 879 -24.13 5.74 -10.48
C CYS A 879 -23.23 6.88 -11.06
N CYS A 880 -22.22 6.54 -11.88
CA CYS A 880 -21.27 7.48 -12.47
C CYS A 880 -21.07 7.23 -13.98
N ARG A 881 -22.07 7.59 -14.78
CA ARG A 881 -21.91 7.94 -16.20
C ARG A 881 -22.79 9.14 -16.57
N ARG A 882 -22.36 10.36 -16.22
CA ARG A 882 -22.84 11.63 -16.82
C ARG A 882 -21.95 12.83 -16.47
N THR A 883 -20.80 12.93 -17.16
CA THR A 883 -20.02 14.17 -17.32
C THR A 883 -19.41 14.21 -18.72
N ASN A 884 -20.27 14.39 -19.72
CA ASN A 884 -19.92 15.03 -20.98
C ASN A 884 -21.06 16.01 -21.26
N VAL A 885 -20.74 17.30 -21.40
CA VAL A 885 -21.73 18.34 -21.66
C VAL A 885 -22.01 18.39 -23.15
N VAL A 886 -23.28 18.25 -23.52
CA VAL A 886 -23.83 18.64 -24.82
C VAL A 886 -25.18 19.30 -24.52
N GLU A 887 -25.46 20.40 -25.21
CA GLU A 887 -26.59 21.30 -24.94
C GLU A 887 -27.96 20.70 -25.32
N PRO A 888 -29.07 21.22 -24.74
CA PRO A 888 -30.41 20.69 -25.02
C PRO A 888 -30.90 21.07 -26.42
N ILE A 889 -31.46 20.10 -27.14
CA ILE A 889 -32.26 20.32 -28.35
C ILE A 889 -33.75 20.20 -27.97
N SER A 890 -34.59 21.01 -28.61
CA SER A 890 -36.01 21.15 -28.27
C SER A 890 -36.82 19.86 -28.45
N LEU A 891 -37.94 19.80 -27.73
CA LEU A 891 -39.11 19.07 -28.19
C LEU A 891 -39.68 19.81 -29.42
N ASP A 892 -39.68 19.13 -30.57
CA ASP A 892 -40.77 19.08 -31.55
C ASP A 892 -40.26 18.41 -32.84
N ASP A 893 -40.67 17.16 -33.08
CA ASP A 893 -40.87 16.56 -34.40
C ASP A 893 -41.33 15.10 -34.26
N VAL A 894 -42.37 14.70 -34.98
CA VAL A 894 -42.80 13.29 -35.09
C VAL A 894 -42.24 12.72 -36.40
N PRO A 895 -41.35 11.71 -36.37
CA PRO A 895 -40.72 11.21 -37.59
C PRO A 895 -41.73 10.65 -38.60
N PRO A 896 -41.52 10.86 -39.92
CA PRO A 896 -42.37 10.30 -40.96
C PRO A 896 -42.37 8.76 -40.92
N ALA A 897 -43.52 8.16 -41.21
CA ALA A 897 -43.71 6.71 -41.09
C ALA A 897 -42.82 5.94 -42.08
N LEU A 898 -41.93 5.08 -41.55
CA LEU A 898 -41.01 4.25 -42.34
C LEU A 898 -41.77 3.30 -43.29
N LYS A 899 -41.30 3.16 -44.53
CA LYS A 899 -41.87 2.26 -45.55
C LYS A 899 -41.96 0.83 -44.98
N PRO A 900 -43.08 0.10 -45.14
CA PRO A 900 -43.12 -1.31 -44.79
C PRO A 900 -42.00 -2.10 -45.49
N CYS A 901 -41.37 -3.02 -44.76
CA CYS A 901 -40.44 -4.00 -45.33
C CYS A 901 -41.20 -4.97 -46.22
N ASP A 902 -40.71 -5.17 -47.45
CA ASP A 902 -41.38 -6.02 -48.45
C ASP A 902 -41.40 -7.51 -48.02
N ASP A 903 -40.41 -7.97 -47.22
CA ASP A 903 -40.39 -9.30 -46.57
C ASP A 903 -41.37 -9.43 -45.38
N SER A 904 -41.85 -8.32 -44.83
CA SER A 904 -42.77 -8.27 -43.68
C SER A 904 -42.31 -9.16 -42.50
N VAL A 905 -43.17 -10.04 -41.99
CA VAL A 905 -42.87 -10.98 -40.87
C VAL A 905 -41.73 -11.95 -41.16
N TYR A 906 -41.40 -12.21 -42.44
CA TYR A 906 -40.29 -13.11 -42.81
C TYR A 906 -38.92 -12.43 -42.74
N CYS A 907 -38.86 -11.10 -42.58
CA CYS A 907 -37.60 -10.36 -42.67
C CYS A 907 -36.61 -10.75 -41.57
N LEU A 908 -35.51 -11.40 -41.96
CA LEU A 908 -34.41 -11.77 -41.06
C LEU A 908 -33.66 -10.54 -40.49
N GLN A 909 -33.79 -9.38 -41.12
CA GLN A 909 -33.13 -8.14 -40.72
C GLN A 909 -33.96 -7.25 -39.78
N GLN A 910 -35.16 -7.67 -39.36
CA GLN A 910 -36.02 -6.92 -38.42
C GLN A 910 -35.41 -6.64 -37.02
N ASN A 911 -34.21 -7.16 -36.73
CA ASN A 911 -33.42 -6.89 -35.52
C ASN A 911 -32.05 -6.24 -35.86
N SER A 912 -31.94 -5.56 -37.01
CA SER A 912 -30.73 -4.87 -37.49
C SER A 912 -30.99 -3.36 -37.54
N SER A 913 -30.25 -2.57 -36.77
CA SER A 913 -30.48 -1.12 -36.67
C SER A 913 -30.40 -0.40 -38.03
N LYS A 914 -29.49 -0.82 -38.92
CA LYS A 914 -29.38 -0.28 -40.28
C LYS A 914 -30.67 -0.48 -41.10
N HIS A 915 -31.37 -1.59 -40.88
CA HIS A 915 -32.59 -1.96 -41.60
C HIS A 915 -33.85 -1.36 -40.95
N THR A 916 -33.96 -1.42 -39.63
CA THR A 916 -35.09 -0.86 -38.88
C THR A 916 -35.14 0.67 -38.90
N ASN A 917 -34.03 1.35 -39.25
CA ASN A 917 -34.01 2.79 -39.48
C ASN A 917 -34.57 3.19 -40.86
N GLN A 918 -34.86 2.23 -41.74
CA GLN A 918 -35.36 2.46 -43.11
C GLN A 918 -36.72 1.80 -43.35
N TYR A 919 -36.96 0.62 -42.75
CA TYR A 919 -38.16 -0.18 -42.98
C TYR A 919 -38.92 -0.54 -41.71
N SER A 920 -40.26 -0.43 -41.77
CA SER A 920 -41.17 -0.85 -40.70
C SER A 920 -41.64 -2.31 -40.84
N HIS A 921 -41.91 -2.96 -39.71
CA HIS A 921 -42.27 -4.38 -39.64
C HIS A 921 -43.49 -4.59 -38.72
N PRO A 922 -44.35 -5.62 -38.91
CA PRO A 922 -45.46 -5.88 -38.00
C PRO A 922 -45.00 -6.12 -36.56
N CYS A 923 -45.57 -5.40 -35.59
CA CYS A 923 -45.30 -5.61 -34.18
C CYS A 923 -45.79 -6.99 -33.75
N GLY A 924 -44.93 -7.79 -33.08
CA GLY A 924 -45.29 -9.12 -32.57
C GLY A 924 -46.49 -9.15 -31.62
N PHE A 925 -46.91 -8.01 -31.05
CA PHE A 925 -48.10 -7.89 -30.20
C PHE A 925 -49.22 -7.01 -30.81
N SER A 926 -49.10 -6.58 -32.07
CA SER A 926 -50.17 -5.90 -32.82
C SER A 926 -50.82 -4.74 -32.02
N GLU A 927 -52.16 -4.65 -31.90
CA GLU A 927 -52.81 -3.60 -31.12
C GLU A 927 -52.57 -3.72 -29.59
N LEU A 928 -52.16 -4.88 -29.10
CA LEU A 928 -51.94 -5.18 -27.67
C LEU A 928 -50.53 -4.79 -27.17
N CYS A 929 -49.66 -4.31 -28.04
CA CYS A 929 -48.33 -3.82 -27.64
C CYS A 929 -48.43 -2.62 -26.68
N THR A 930 -47.83 -2.73 -25.49
CA THR A 930 -47.75 -1.64 -24.50
C THR A 930 -46.57 -0.68 -24.74
N ARG A 931 -45.79 -0.88 -25.80
CA ARG A 931 -44.54 -0.16 -26.08
C ARG A 931 -44.56 0.73 -27.33
N LYS A 932 -45.73 0.96 -27.94
CA LYS A 932 -45.88 1.58 -29.27
C LYS A 932 -45.01 2.84 -29.47
N ALA A 933 -44.97 3.73 -28.49
CA ALA A 933 -44.19 4.98 -28.53
C ALA A 933 -42.65 4.82 -28.42
N LYS A 934 -42.13 3.62 -28.15
CA LYS A 934 -40.69 3.31 -28.02
C LYS A 934 -40.14 2.46 -29.16
N GLU A 935 -41.01 1.94 -30.02
CA GLU A 935 -40.65 0.99 -31.09
C GLU A 935 -41.24 1.49 -32.44
N PRO A 936 -40.85 2.70 -32.94
CA PRO A 936 -41.46 3.36 -34.09
C PRO A 936 -41.21 2.66 -35.44
N HIS A 937 -40.25 1.74 -35.48
CA HIS A 937 -40.01 0.85 -36.62
C HIS A 937 -40.95 -0.37 -36.64
N LEU A 938 -41.91 -0.46 -35.70
CA LEU A 938 -42.93 -1.50 -35.69
C LEU A 938 -44.32 -0.93 -36.00
N THR A 939 -45.02 -1.53 -36.96
CA THR A 939 -46.42 -1.21 -37.26
C THR A 939 -47.32 -1.92 -36.25
N HIS A 940 -48.19 -1.15 -35.61
CA HIS A 940 -49.09 -1.62 -34.55
C HIS A 940 -50.52 -1.82 -35.06
N GLU A 941 -50.64 -2.20 -36.34
CA GLU A 941 -51.90 -2.48 -37.02
C GLU A 941 -52.56 -3.74 -36.44
N ARG A 942 -53.89 -3.77 -36.46
CA ARG A 942 -54.72 -4.84 -35.88
C ARG A 942 -54.62 -6.13 -36.69
N HIS A 943 -54.17 -7.21 -36.05
CA HIS A 943 -54.16 -8.53 -36.65
C HIS A 943 -55.54 -9.17 -36.52
N ASN A 944 -56.25 -9.37 -37.64
CA ASN A 944 -57.61 -9.94 -37.66
C ASN A 944 -57.64 -11.48 -37.52
N ALA A 945 -56.75 -12.04 -36.69
CA ALA A 945 -56.76 -13.45 -36.30
C ALA A 945 -57.84 -13.71 -35.22
N LEU A 946 -58.46 -14.90 -35.25
CA LEU A 946 -59.48 -15.28 -34.25
C LEU A 946 -58.81 -15.61 -32.90
N LYS A 947 -59.51 -15.46 -31.77
CA LYS A 947 -58.98 -15.97 -30.50
C LYS A 947 -59.07 -17.50 -30.48
N CYS A 948 -57.99 -18.20 -30.12
CA CYS A 948 -58.02 -19.66 -29.95
C CYS A 948 -59.02 -20.04 -28.85
N ALA A 949 -59.93 -20.98 -29.14
CA ALA A 949 -60.93 -21.46 -28.18
C ALA A 949 -60.32 -22.12 -26.92
N GLN A 950 -59.14 -22.73 -27.05
CA GLN A 950 -58.40 -23.34 -25.93
C GLN A 950 -57.45 -22.35 -25.22
N ASP A 951 -57.19 -21.18 -25.82
CA ASP A 951 -56.37 -20.09 -25.27
C ASP A 951 -55.08 -20.58 -24.60
N LYS A 952 -54.93 -20.40 -23.27
CA LYS A 952 -53.72 -20.77 -22.51
C LYS A 952 -53.44 -22.28 -22.51
N ASN A 953 -54.48 -23.10 -22.66
CA ASN A 953 -54.41 -24.55 -22.63
C ASN A 953 -54.15 -25.17 -24.01
N CYS A 954 -54.14 -24.37 -25.09
CA CYS A 954 -53.92 -24.87 -26.44
C CYS A 954 -52.59 -25.63 -26.56
N LEU A 955 -52.62 -26.82 -27.18
CA LEU A 955 -51.44 -27.64 -27.45
C LEU A 955 -50.66 -27.10 -28.67
N GLU A 956 -51.36 -26.58 -29.66
CA GLU A 956 -50.83 -26.09 -30.94
C GLU A 956 -50.16 -24.70 -30.84
N LYS A 957 -50.06 -24.10 -29.64
CA LYS A 957 -49.36 -22.81 -29.41
C LYS A 957 -47.88 -22.77 -29.82
N HIS A 958 -47.30 -23.93 -30.18
CA HIS A 958 -45.94 -24.12 -30.68
C HIS A 958 -45.86 -24.30 -32.21
N ASP A 959 -46.99 -24.37 -32.91
CA ASP A 959 -47.06 -24.34 -34.37
C ASP A 959 -47.14 -22.89 -34.89
N PRO A 960 -46.22 -22.44 -35.75
CA PRO A 960 -46.30 -21.15 -36.42
C PRO A 960 -47.57 -20.91 -37.24
N VAL A 961 -48.13 -21.94 -37.90
CA VAL A 961 -49.30 -21.79 -38.78
C VAL A 961 -50.56 -21.53 -37.96
N HIS A 962 -50.78 -22.32 -36.91
CA HIS A 962 -51.79 -22.07 -35.89
C HIS A 962 -51.63 -20.70 -35.23
N ARG A 963 -50.41 -20.32 -34.84
CA ARG A 963 -50.13 -19.02 -34.19
C ARG A 963 -50.36 -17.81 -35.12
N ALA A 964 -50.16 -17.95 -36.42
CA ALA A 964 -50.52 -16.93 -37.41
C ALA A 964 -52.04 -16.83 -37.64
N THR A 965 -52.79 -17.90 -37.37
CA THR A 965 -54.25 -17.96 -37.58
C THR A 965 -55.05 -17.62 -36.30
N TYR A 966 -54.49 -17.92 -35.13
CA TYR A 966 -55.18 -17.81 -33.85
C TYR A 966 -54.36 -17.10 -32.74
N ARG A 967 -54.98 -16.10 -32.12
CA ARG A 967 -54.45 -15.30 -31.01
C ARG A 967 -54.54 -16.04 -29.67
N HIS A 968 -53.54 -15.86 -28.83
CA HIS A 968 -53.40 -16.53 -27.52
C HIS A 968 -53.01 -15.52 -26.44
N THR A 969 -53.66 -15.56 -25.28
CA THR A 969 -53.47 -14.57 -24.21
C THR A 969 -52.04 -14.60 -23.67
N ASN A 970 -51.39 -13.43 -23.61
CA ASN A 970 -50.00 -13.21 -23.19
C ASN A 970 -48.92 -13.85 -24.10
N LEU A 971 -49.23 -14.18 -25.35
CA LEU A 971 -48.25 -14.59 -26.36
C LEU A 971 -48.23 -13.60 -27.55
N PRO A 972 -47.12 -13.52 -28.32
CA PRO A 972 -47.10 -12.79 -29.59
C PRO A 972 -48.11 -13.34 -30.61
N ASP A 973 -48.74 -12.44 -31.36
CA ASP A 973 -49.56 -12.74 -32.54
C ASP A 973 -48.70 -13.13 -33.75
N TYR A 974 -47.49 -12.57 -33.86
CA TYR A 974 -46.51 -12.93 -34.88
C TYR A 974 -45.25 -13.51 -34.23
N LEU A 975 -44.76 -14.61 -34.80
CA LEU A 975 -43.47 -15.20 -34.43
C LEU A 975 -42.33 -14.48 -35.18
N ILE A 976 -41.14 -14.46 -34.58
CA ILE A 976 -39.95 -13.87 -35.19
C ILE A 976 -39.29 -14.93 -36.09
N PRO A 977 -38.82 -14.60 -37.31
CA PRO A 977 -38.14 -15.56 -38.17
C PRO A 977 -36.78 -15.91 -37.56
N CYS A 978 -36.50 -17.21 -37.43
CA CYS A 978 -35.25 -17.69 -36.85
C CYS A 978 -34.08 -17.41 -37.80
N ARG A 979 -32.98 -16.84 -37.30
CA ARG A 979 -31.78 -16.56 -38.10
C ARG A 979 -31.15 -17.80 -38.77
N LYS A 980 -31.48 -19.02 -38.32
CA LYS A 980 -31.06 -20.27 -38.95
C LYS A 980 -32.13 -20.90 -39.86
N GLN A 981 -33.34 -20.35 -39.90
CA GLN A 981 -34.52 -20.88 -40.59
C GLN A 981 -34.63 -22.42 -40.46
N THR A 982 -34.79 -23.14 -41.57
CA THR A 982 -34.89 -24.61 -41.64
C THR A 982 -33.68 -25.34 -41.06
N ASN A 983 -32.51 -24.70 -41.02
CA ASN A 983 -31.26 -25.22 -40.45
C ASN A 983 -31.16 -25.02 -38.92
N CYS A 984 -32.26 -24.67 -38.24
CA CYS A 984 -32.26 -24.57 -36.78
C CYS A 984 -32.40 -25.95 -36.11
N LEU A 985 -31.39 -26.31 -35.30
CA LEU A 985 -31.40 -27.53 -34.49
C LEU A 985 -32.26 -27.40 -33.22
N ASP A 986 -32.54 -26.18 -32.75
CA ASP A 986 -33.41 -25.94 -31.59
C ASP A 986 -34.88 -25.97 -32.00
N LYS A 987 -35.48 -27.16 -31.84
CA LYS A 987 -36.92 -27.40 -32.02
C LYS A 987 -37.68 -27.39 -30.68
N SER A 988 -37.08 -26.86 -29.60
CA SER A 988 -37.68 -26.91 -28.26
C SER A 988 -39.01 -26.14 -28.17
N PRO A 989 -39.96 -26.55 -27.29
CA PRO A 989 -41.22 -25.83 -27.11
C PRO A 989 -41.03 -24.36 -26.72
N LYS A 990 -39.96 -24.03 -25.98
CA LYS A 990 -39.60 -22.64 -25.62
C LYS A 990 -39.16 -21.83 -26.83
N HIS A 991 -38.38 -22.41 -27.74
CA HIS A 991 -37.97 -21.75 -28.99
C HIS A 991 -39.17 -21.56 -29.93
N ARG A 992 -39.92 -22.64 -30.18
CA ARG A 992 -41.11 -22.67 -31.04
C ARG A 992 -42.24 -21.72 -30.63
N ILE A 993 -42.33 -21.33 -29.35
CA ILE A 993 -43.31 -20.32 -28.88
C ILE A 993 -43.00 -18.90 -29.37
N LYS A 994 -41.74 -18.61 -29.74
CA LYS A 994 -41.23 -17.27 -30.09
C LYS A 994 -40.72 -17.17 -31.53
N TYR A 995 -40.18 -18.26 -32.08
CA TYR A 995 -39.55 -18.27 -33.40
C TYR A 995 -40.19 -19.29 -34.34
N PHE A 996 -40.27 -18.93 -35.61
CA PHE A 996 -40.58 -19.84 -36.71
C PHE A 996 -39.35 -20.02 -37.62
N HIS A 997 -39.36 -21.06 -38.46
CA HIS A 997 -38.20 -21.60 -39.18
C HIS A 997 -38.36 -21.55 -40.71
N GLY A 998 -39.26 -20.69 -41.20
CA GLY A 998 -39.60 -20.57 -42.63
C GLY A 998 -40.87 -21.31 -43.04
N GLU A 999 -41.68 -21.78 -42.10
CA GLU A 999 -43.02 -22.30 -42.41
C GLU A 999 -43.89 -21.23 -43.10
N THR A 1000 -44.62 -21.62 -44.16
CA THR A 1000 -45.49 -20.73 -44.93
C THR A 1000 -46.73 -20.34 -44.12
N LEU A 1001 -46.76 -19.11 -43.62
CA LEU A 1001 -47.85 -18.58 -42.81
C LEU A 1001 -49.02 -18.10 -43.69
N PRO A 1002 -50.29 -18.40 -43.34
CA PRO A 1002 -51.47 -17.99 -44.10
C PRO A 1002 -51.77 -16.49 -43.91
N LEU A 1003 -51.02 -15.63 -44.59
CA LEU A 1003 -51.20 -14.18 -44.52
C LEU A 1003 -52.53 -13.74 -45.13
N ILE A 1004 -53.31 -12.96 -44.37
CA ILE A 1004 -54.49 -12.25 -44.86
C ILE A 1004 -54.07 -11.30 -46.00
N ARG A 1005 -54.71 -11.44 -47.16
CA ARG A 1005 -54.38 -10.70 -48.39
C ARG A 1005 -54.33 -9.17 -48.19
N ARG A 1006 -53.14 -8.58 -48.17
CA ARG A 1006 -52.93 -7.26 -48.78
C ARG A 1006 -52.71 -7.42 -50.29
N LYS A 1007 -53.19 -6.44 -51.07
CA LYS A 1007 -53.15 -6.50 -52.54
C LYS A 1007 -51.70 -6.46 -53.04
N LEU A 1008 -51.20 -7.58 -53.58
CA LEU A 1008 -49.99 -7.58 -54.38
C LEU A 1008 -50.25 -6.83 -55.70
N GLY A 1009 -49.64 -5.66 -55.85
CA GLY A 1009 -49.33 -5.13 -57.18
C GLY A 1009 -48.31 -6.04 -57.85
N LYS A 1010 -48.48 -6.33 -59.14
CA LYS A 1010 -47.63 -7.28 -59.88
C LYS A 1010 -46.18 -6.78 -59.94
N ILE A 1011 -45.22 -7.66 -59.63
CA ILE A 1011 -43.94 -7.79 -60.35
C ILE A 1011 -43.73 -9.28 -60.62
N THR A 1012 -43.12 -9.63 -61.75
CA THR A 1012 -42.82 -11.01 -62.18
C THR A 1012 -41.44 -11.06 -62.85
N ARG A 1013 -40.67 -12.10 -62.50
CA ARG A 1013 -39.24 -12.29 -62.76
C ARG A 1013 -38.33 -11.38 -61.95
#